data_AF-D0KWU9-F1
#
_entry.id   AF-D0KWU9-F1
#
_cell.length_a   1.000
_cell.length_b   1.000
_cell.length_c   1.000
_cell.angle_alpha   90.00
_cell.angle_beta   90.00
_cell.angle_gamma   90.00
#
_symmetry.space_group_name_H-M   'P 1'
#
loop_
_entity.id
_entity.type
_entity.pdbx_description
1 polymer ?
#
loop_
_entity_poly.entity_id
_entity_poly.type
_entity_poly.pdbx_seq_one_letter_code
_entity_poly.pdbx_strand_id
1 'polypeptide(L)'
;MKKFERFYKPLPWLSALALTALLAGCGGGGQAPILGAGGAVQAPAPAVPPVVPPVIPPVVPPAPPTVTAVAPLHNATGVPVNNTLITAAFSEPMAAITGGASFTVTCAAPCVSPAGTVTLDSTNRVATFASPTDLTAATQYTATVTGATSLASGLALAAPYVWRFTTGITSDTTRPSVIYTVPVTTIPGPTANVAANTAITATFSEAMAPASITASGTFALTCAAPCVSPVSGVVTYDVGSKTAIFRPNAVLDNGTTYTGTITTAATDVAGNALAGNQAPLPAASNYVWQFTTTTPDTTPPTIVLENPADQATNVALNTPVNATFSEAMDPLTLTTANFSLQVSGPPIGTPLTGAVSYNPQTLVASFTPASDLLANTTYTATITGAKDLAGNALAPGSMPNPWTFTTGSGLAPGAVSLGSASTFGNLGGTAGTTNQGINTVINGDLGTTATTTTSVTGFHDALDIYTETGSNIGTVNGKIYTCTTSTTGPTAVTVNPTSCNIATQALSDAQTAYNKLTPAQLPGGLDLGTDQLGGLTLAPGIYQSALGSYQITGSNLVLDGQGNANAVWVFQMASTLTVGGPGLPMSVQLINGAQAKNVFWQVGSSATINAAGGGTMVGNILAYAGVAFSTAGNAALVTLNGRAVGLNASLTMTNTVINVPAP
;
A
#
# COMPACT_ATOMS: atom_id res chain seq x y z
N MET A 1 -58.59 30.19 -22.48
CA MET A 1 -59.59 29.61 -21.56
C MET A 1 -59.05 29.66 -20.14
N LYS A 2 -59.78 30.35 -19.24
CA LYS A 2 -59.83 30.32 -17.75
C LYS A 2 -58.48 30.22 -16.98
N LYS A 3 -58.00 31.32 -16.35
CA LYS A 3 -58.21 31.74 -14.91
C LYS A 3 -57.30 30.94 -13.94
N PHE A 4 -56.53 31.43 -12.96
CA PHE A 4 -56.62 32.53 -11.97
C PHE A 4 -55.17 32.94 -11.56
N GLU A 5 -54.78 34.23 -11.55
CA GLU A 5 -54.64 35.15 -10.38
C GLU A 5 -53.92 34.59 -9.13
N ARG A 6 -52.70 35.11 -8.81
CA ARG A 6 -52.35 36.10 -7.74
C ARG A 6 -52.27 35.47 -6.32
N PHE A 7 -51.39 35.79 -5.36
CA PHE A 7 -50.75 37.04 -4.92
C PHE A 7 -49.48 36.76 -4.07
N TYR A 8 -48.46 37.59 -4.27
CA TYR A 8 -47.58 38.30 -3.30
C TYR A 8 -47.02 37.69 -1.98
N LYS A 9 -45.67 37.68 -1.95
CA LYS A 9 -44.69 38.05 -0.89
C LYS A 9 -45.13 39.21 0.06
N PRO A 10 -44.28 39.70 1.01
CA PRO A 10 -43.53 39.11 2.13
C PRO A 10 -43.68 39.96 3.44
N LEU A 11 -42.79 39.77 4.44
CA LEU A 11 -42.32 40.74 5.46
C LEU A 11 -43.00 40.74 6.88
N PRO A 12 -42.42 41.38 7.93
CA PRO A 12 -42.04 40.81 9.24
C PRO A 12 -42.65 41.56 10.46
N TRP A 13 -42.27 41.24 11.71
CA TRP A 13 -42.28 42.10 12.94
C TRP A 13 -41.69 41.28 14.14
N LEU A 14 -40.70 41.70 14.95
CA LEU A 14 -40.62 42.77 16.00
C LEU A 14 -41.78 42.68 17.02
N SER A 15 -41.59 42.46 18.34
CA SER A 15 -41.00 43.39 19.33
C SER A 15 -40.96 42.77 20.75
N ALA A 16 -40.21 43.43 21.65
CA ALA A 16 -39.78 43.12 23.03
C ALA A 16 -40.82 42.98 24.16
N LEU A 17 -40.39 42.43 25.32
CA LEU A 17 -40.58 43.06 26.65
C LEU A 17 -39.64 42.47 27.73
N ALA A 18 -39.14 43.35 28.60
CA ALA A 18 -38.29 43.11 29.77
C ALA A 18 -39.11 43.05 31.08
N LEU A 19 -38.53 42.60 32.21
CA LEU A 19 -38.34 43.38 33.48
C LEU A 19 -38.24 42.53 34.79
N THR A 20 -37.20 42.82 35.61
CA THR A 20 -37.04 42.78 37.11
C THR A 20 -37.01 41.44 37.89
N ALA A 21 -36.29 41.25 39.03
CA ALA A 21 -35.40 42.05 39.92
C ALA A 21 -34.54 41.07 40.79
N LEU A 22 -33.23 41.28 40.97
CA LEU A 22 -32.49 41.84 42.14
C LEU A 22 -32.90 41.39 43.56
N LEU A 23 -31.93 40.85 44.32
CA LEU A 23 -31.58 41.36 45.66
C LEU A 23 -30.21 40.86 46.14
N ALA A 24 -29.39 41.83 46.55
CA ALA A 24 -28.10 41.69 47.23
C ALA A 24 -28.27 42.02 48.73
N GLY A 25 -27.34 41.54 49.56
CA GLY A 25 -27.08 42.04 50.92
C GLY A 25 -25.88 41.26 51.49
N CYS A 26 -24.68 41.84 51.62
CA CYS A 26 -24.20 42.61 52.80
C CYS A 26 -24.60 41.95 54.13
N GLY A 27 -23.74 41.63 55.09
CA GLY A 27 -22.39 42.09 55.42
C GLY A 27 -22.31 42.20 56.96
N GLY A 28 -21.10 42.13 57.53
CA GLY A 28 -20.81 42.65 58.88
C GLY A 28 -20.35 41.62 59.92
N GLY A 29 -19.09 41.77 60.35
CA GLY A 29 -18.47 41.01 61.43
C GLY A 29 -18.65 41.62 62.83
N GLY A 30 -18.09 40.94 63.84
CA GLY A 30 -18.01 41.38 65.23
C GLY A 30 -17.11 40.44 66.05
N GLN A 31 -16.32 41.02 66.96
CA GLN A 31 -15.14 40.44 67.62
C GLN A 31 -15.37 39.91 69.05
N ALA A 32 -14.64 38.82 69.39
CA ALA A 32 -13.94 38.53 70.66
C ALA A 32 -14.73 38.10 71.94
N PRO A 33 -14.07 37.71 73.07
CA PRO A 33 -13.94 36.30 73.50
C PRO A 33 -14.41 36.01 74.95
N ILE A 34 -14.79 34.77 75.30
CA ILE A 34 -15.03 34.36 76.70
C ILE A 34 -14.36 33.01 77.02
N LEU A 35 -13.67 33.01 78.15
CA LEU A 35 -12.89 31.94 78.79
C LEU A 35 -13.77 30.81 79.33
N GLY A 36 -13.26 29.58 79.30
CA GLY A 36 -13.83 28.44 80.04
C GLY A 36 -13.03 27.16 79.84
N ALA A 37 -12.06 26.92 80.73
CA ALA A 37 -11.38 25.63 80.87
C ALA A 37 -12.33 24.60 81.52
N GLY A 38 -12.40 23.39 80.97
CA GLY A 38 -13.12 22.26 81.57
C GLY A 38 -12.90 20.99 80.76
N GLY A 39 -12.22 20.02 81.34
CA GLY A 39 -11.64 18.87 80.64
C GLY A 39 -12.61 17.80 80.13
N ALA A 40 -12.09 17.11 79.10
CA ALA A 40 -12.28 15.72 78.70
C ALA A 40 -13.69 15.10 78.69
N VAL A 41 -14.30 15.09 77.51
CA VAL A 41 -15.09 13.94 77.03
C VAL A 41 -14.81 13.75 75.53
N GLN A 42 -14.36 12.55 75.15
CA GLN A 42 -13.99 12.18 73.79
C GLN A 42 -15.23 12.12 72.89
N ALA A 43 -15.31 13.02 71.89
CA ALA A 43 -16.31 12.96 70.83
C ALA A 43 -15.97 11.82 69.83
N PRO A 44 -16.98 11.11 69.30
CA PRO A 44 -16.75 9.99 68.38
C PRO A 44 -16.17 10.46 67.05
N ALA A 45 -15.33 9.60 66.45
CA ALA A 45 -14.71 9.82 65.15
C ALA A 45 -15.77 10.03 64.04
N PRO A 46 -15.46 10.84 63.01
CA PRO A 46 -16.36 11.02 61.86
C PRO A 46 -16.59 9.70 61.15
N ALA A 47 -17.85 9.44 60.78
CA ALA A 47 -18.26 8.22 60.08
C ALA A 47 -17.53 8.09 58.74
N VAL A 48 -16.90 6.93 58.54
CA VAL A 48 -16.29 6.54 57.26
C VAL A 48 -17.42 6.37 56.23
N PRO A 49 -17.37 7.04 55.06
CA PRO A 49 -18.36 6.81 54.00
C PRO A 49 -18.30 5.35 53.54
N PRO A 50 -19.45 4.74 53.14
CA PRO A 50 -19.50 3.34 52.74
C PRO A 50 -18.55 3.09 51.58
N VAL A 51 -17.67 2.10 51.74
CA VAL A 51 -16.82 1.58 50.67
C VAL A 51 -17.73 1.03 49.58
N VAL A 52 -17.79 1.71 48.43
CA VAL A 52 -18.42 1.15 47.23
C VAL A 52 -17.61 -0.09 46.84
N PRO A 53 -18.23 -1.28 46.76
CA PRO A 53 -17.52 -2.48 46.30
C PRO A 53 -16.90 -2.20 44.93
N PRO A 54 -15.65 -2.63 44.67
CA PRO A 54 -15.05 -2.48 43.36
C PRO A 54 -15.97 -3.11 42.31
N VAL A 55 -16.35 -2.32 41.30
CA VAL A 55 -17.05 -2.82 40.12
C VAL A 55 -16.11 -3.81 39.46
N ILE A 56 -16.42 -5.11 39.57
CA ILE A 56 -15.69 -6.15 38.85
C ILE A 56 -15.92 -5.86 37.36
N PRO A 57 -14.87 -5.55 36.56
CA PRO A 57 -15.03 -5.35 35.14
C PRO A 57 -15.65 -6.61 34.53
N PRO A 58 -16.60 -6.48 33.57
CA PRO A 58 -17.24 -7.64 32.97
C PRO A 58 -16.18 -8.56 32.36
N VAL A 59 -16.21 -9.83 32.74
CA VAL A 59 -15.36 -10.86 32.16
C VAL A 59 -15.77 -11.01 30.69
N VAL A 60 -14.93 -10.52 29.78
CA VAL A 60 -15.13 -10.71 28.34
C VAL A 60 -15.04 -12.21 28.06
N PRO A 61 -16.05 -12.83 27.43
CA PRO A 61 -16.00 -14.24 27.07
C PRO A 61 -14.77 -14.52 26.18
N PRO A 62 -14.09 -15.66 26.34
CA PRO A 62 -12.99 -16.02 25.46
C PRO A 62 -13.48 -16.12 24.00
N ALA A 63 -12.73 -15.51 23.08
CA ALA A 63 -13.02 -15.58 21.65
C ALA A 63 -12.46 -16.87 21.05
N PRO A 64 -13.09 -17.43 19.99
CA PRO A 64 -12.50 -18.52 19.23
C PRO A 64 -11.15 -18.17 18.59
N PRO A 65 -10.25 -19.14 18.38
CA PRO A 65 -9.01 -18.92 17.64
C PRO A 65 -9.30 -18.53 16.19
N THR A 66 -8.38 -17.79 15.57
CA THR A 66 -8.44 -17.41 14.15
C THR A 66 -7.11 -17.69 13.46
N VAL A 67 -7.14 -17.90 12.14
CA VAL A 67 -5.92 -17.98 11.32
C VAL A 67 -5.49 -16.56 10.97
N THR A 68 -4.27 -16.19 11.34
CA THR A 68 -3.71 -14.84 11.18
C THR A 68 -2.87 -14.70 9.92
N ALA A 69 -2.22 -15.77 9.46
CA ALA A 69 -1.42 -15.79 8.23
C ALA A 69 -1.32 -17.21 7.65
N VAL A 70 -1.08 -17.30 6.34
CA VAL A 70 -0.81 -18.58 5.65
C VAL A 70 0.36 -18.43 4.67
N ALA A 71 1.10 -19.52 4.47
CA ALA A 71 2.08 -19.65 3.41
C ALA A 71 1.89 -21.01 2.71
N PRO A 72 1.79 -21.08 1.37
CA PRO A 72 1.71 -19.95 0.43
C PRO A 72 0.50 -19.03 0.69
N LEU A 73 0.62 -17.75 0.30
CA LEU A 73 -0.46 -16.78 0.44
C LEU A 73 -1.70 -17.23 -0.36
N HIS A 74 -2.88 -16.81 0.11
CA HIS A 74 -4.13 -17.05 -0.61
C HIS A 74 -4.05 -16.47 -2.03
N ASN A 75 -4.39 -17.30 -3.02
CA ASN A 75 -4.29 -17.05 -4.46
C ASN A 75 -2.88 -16.79 -5.00
N ALA A 76 -1.82 -17.16 -4.26
CA ALA A 76 -0.46 -17.12 -4.80
C ALA A 76 -0.37 -17.99 -6.06
N THR A 77 0.29 -17.47 -7.10
CA THR A 77 0.57 -18.19 -8.35
C THR A 77 2.08 -18.37 -8.52
N GLY A 78 2.48 -19.37 -9.30
CA GLY A 78 3.91 -19.65 -9.50
C GLY A 78 4.61 -20.21 -8.26
N VAL A 79 3.87 -20.79 -7.31
CA VAL A 79 4.46 -21.41 -6.12
C VAL A 79 5.42 -22.53 -6.55
N PRO A 80 6.69 -22.53 -6.11
CA PRO A 80 7.65 -23.53 -6.54
C PRO A 80 7.21 -24.96 -6.23
N VAL A 81 7.52 -25.90 -7.11
CA VAL A 81 7.05 -27.29 -6.97
C VAL A 81 7.65 -28.01 -5.76
N ASN A 82 8.85 -27.62 -5.33
CA ASN A 82 9.51 -28.13 -4.12
C ASN A 82 9.11 -27.38 -2.84
N ASN A 83 8.14 -26.46 -2.90
CA ASN A 83 7.56 -25.85 -1.70
C ASN A 83 6.63 -26.87 -1.02
N THR A 84 7.23 -27.78 -0.27
CA THR A 84 6.55 -28.92 0.34
C THR A 84 5.95 -28.61 1.72
N LEU A 85 6.21 -27.41 2.26
CA LEU A 85 5.71 -26.96 3.56
C LEU A 85 4.60 -25.91 3.38
N ILE A 86 3.41 -26.23 3.85
CA ILE A 86 2.24 -25.35 3.81
C ILE A 86 1.87 -25.00 5.24
N THR A 87 1.87 -23.72 5.59
CA THR A 87 1.74 -23.25 6.98
C THR A 87 0.48 -22.43 7.21
N ALA A 88 -0.10 -22.56 8.41
CA ALA A 88 -1.14 -21.69 8.94
C ALA A 88 -0.76 -21.21 10.35
N ALA A 89 -0.69 -19.88 10.54
CA ALA A 89 -0.45 -19.24 11.82
C ALA A 89 -1.77 -18.88 12.51
N PHE A 90 -1.82 -19.00 13.83
CA PHE A 90 -3.04 -18.79 14.64
C PHE A 90 -2.88 -17.63 15.63
N SER A 91 -4.02 -17.04 16.02
CA SER A 91 -4.11 -15.96 17.00
C SER A 91 -3.66 -16.36 18.41
N GLU A 92 -3.68 -17.66 18.72
CA GLU A 92 -3.33 -18.23 20.01
C GLU A 92 -2.70 -19.62 19.86
N PRO A 93 -2.05 -20.18 20.92
CA PRO A 93 -1.55 -21.55 20.89
C PRO A 93 -2.69 -22.54 20.70
N MET A 94 -2.51 -23.48 19.77
CA MET A 94 -3.49 -24.48 19.38
C MET A 94 -3.19 -25.84 20.01
N ALA A 95 -4.24 -26.61 20.30
CA ALA A 95 -4.09 -28.03 20.61
C ALA A 95 -3.60 -28.80 19.38
N ALA A 96 -3.08 -30.01 19.60
CA ALA A 96 -2.61 -30.87 18.51
C ALA A 96 -3.71 -31.10 17.46
N ILE A 97 -3.40 -30.81 16.19
CA ILE A 97 -4.33 -30.99 15.06
C ILE A 97 -4.45 -32.48 14.72
N THR A 98 -5.26 -33.17 15.50
CA THR A 98 -5.49 -34.62 15.43
C THR A 98 -6.96 -34.95 15.67
N GLY A 99 -7.37 -36.19 15.39
CA GLY A 99 -8.74 -36.65 15.60
C GLY A 99 -9.73 -35.97 14.65
N GLY A 100 -10.70 -35.23 15.20
CA GLY A 100 -11.67 -34.47 14.42
C GLY A 100 -11.13 -33.16 13.83
N ALA A 101 -9.95 -32.71 14.26
CA ALA A 101 -9.24 -31.59 13.67
C ALA A 101 -8.35 -32.07 12.52
N SER A 102 -8.29 -31.32 11.42
CA SER A 102 -7.47 -31.68 10.25
C SER A 102 -6.85 -30.45 9.60
N PHE A 103 -5.69 -30.67 8.99
CA PHE A 103 -5.08 -29.74 8.04
C PHE A 103 -4.73 -30.54 6.78
N THR A 104 -5.47 -30.30 5.70
CA THR A 104 -5.38 -31.04 4.45
C THR A 104 -5.02 -30.14 3.28
N VAL A 105 -4.26 -30.66 2.33
CA VAL A 105 -3.98 -30.01 1.05
C VAL A 105 -4.53 -30.92 -0.06
N THR A 106 -5.42 -30.37 -0.88
CA THR A 106 -6.16 -31.13 -1.91
C THR A 106 -6.03 -30.48 -3.28
N CYS A 107 -6.17 -31.26 -4.34
CA CYS A 107 -6.22 -30.78 -5.72
C CYS A 107 -7.29 -31.55 -6.50
N ALA A 108 -7.83 -30.93 -7.54
CA ALA A 108 -8.77 -31.59 -8.45
C ALA A 108 -8.03 -32.48 -9.47
N ALA A 109 -8.71 -33.53 -9.96
CA ALA A 109 -8.20 -34.37 -11.03
C ALA A 109 -7.76 -33.52 -12.25
N PRO A 110 -6.64 -33.86 -12.94
CA PRO A 110 -5.91 -35.13 -12.85
C PRO A 110 -4.88 -35.22 -11.71
N CYS A 111 -4.72 -34.19 -10.88
CA CYS A 111 -3.81 -34.22 -9.74
C CYS A 111 -4.31 -35.17 -8.64
N VAL A 112 -3.36 -35.84 -7.98
CA VAL A 112 -3.61 -36.62 -6.76
C VAL A 112 -3.29 -35.76 -5.55
N SER A 113 -4.23 -35.63 -4.63
CA SER A 113 -4.04 -34.83 -3.42
C SER A 113 -2.85 -35.35 -2.60
N PRO A 114 -1.88 -34.50 -2.22
CA PRO A 114 -0.68 -34.93 -1.53
C PRO A 114 -1.03 -35.49 -0.15
N ALA A 115 -0.43 -36.63 0.19
CA ALA A 115 -0.37 -37.07 1.57
C ALA A 115 0.66 -36.23 2.31
N GLY A 116 0.45 -35.97 3.60
CA GLY A 116 1.42 -35.21 4.39
C GLY A 116 1.19 -35.34 5.89
N THR A 117 2.17 -34.87 6.65
CA THR A 117 2.12 -34.83 8.11
C THR A 117 1.89 -33.42 8.60
N VAL A 118 1.10 -33.26 9.67
CA VAL A 118 0.84 -31.97 10.29
C VAL A 118 1.61 -31.88 11.60
N THR A 119 2.40 -30.82 11.74
CA THR A 119 3.14 -30.50 12.97
C THR A 119 2.80 -29.10 13.44
N LEU A 120 2.99 -28.84 14.72
CA LEU A 120 2.95 -27.50 15.30
C LEU A 120 4.37 -27.07 15.66
N ASP A 121 4.66 -25.78 15.56
CA ASP A 121 5.92 -25.20 16.04
C ASP A 121 6.03 -25.28 17.58
N SER A 122 7.19 -24.92 18.12
CA SER A 122 7.46 -25.01 19.57
C SER A 122 6.53 -24.13 20.43
N THR A 123 5.88 -23.13 19.83
CA THR A 123 4.91 -22.25 20.51
C THR A 123 3.45 -22.68 20.30
N ASN A 124 3.22 -23.75 19.55
CA ASN A 124 1.91 -24.23 19.12
C ASN A 124 1.06 -23.19 18.35
N ARG A 125 1.68 -22.19 17.74
CA ARG A 125 0.98 -21.11 17.02
C ARG A 125 1.04 -21.25 15.51
N VAL A 126 1.92 -22.10 14.97
CA VAL A 126 2.05 -22.31 13.53
C VAL A 126 1.93 -23.79 13.21
N ALA A 127 0.85 -24.17 12.52
CA ALA A 127 0.71 -25.51 11.97
C ALA A 127 1.39 -25.59 10.60
N THR A 128 2.11 -26.67 10.36
CA THR A 128 2.80 -26.96 9.10
C THR A 128 2.35 -28.31 8.58
N PHE A 129 1.71 -28.33 7.42
CA PHE A 129 1.52 -29.51 6.60
C PHE A 129 2.79 -29.72 5.76
N ALA A 130 3.42 -30.89 5.90
CA ALA A 130 4.60 -31.28 5.15
C ALA A 130 4.26 -32.40 4.17
N SER A 131 4.39 -32.11 2.87
CA SER A 131 4.35 -33.11 1.81
C SER A 131 5.70 -33.84 1.72
N PRO A 132 5.74 -35.19 1.63
CA PRO A 132 7.00 -35.92 1.48
C PRO A 132 7.56 -35.85 0.06
N THR A 133 6.78 -35.34 -0.89
CA THR A 133 7.15 -35.20 -2.31
C THR A 133 6.83 -33.81 -2.80
N ASP A 134 7.53 -33.38 -3.85
CA ASP A 134 7.22 -32.17 -4.59
C ASP A 134 5.75 -32.15 -5.03
N LEU A 135 5.19 -30.95 -5.04
CA LEU A 135 3.85 -30.69 -5.53
C LEU A 135 3.83 -30.80 -7.06
N THR A 136 2.67 -31.16 -7.61
CA THR A 136 2.49 -31.25 -9.06
C THR A 136 2.57 -29.86 -9.68
N ALA A 137 3.27 -29.72 -10.81
CA ALA A 137 3.43 -28.46 -11.52
C ALA A 137 2.10 -27.92 -12.09
N ALA A 138 2.01 -26.58 -12.25
CA ALA A 138 0.87 -25.87 -12.84
C ALA A 138 -0.49 -26.28 -12.25
N THR A 139 -0.52 -26.61 -10.96
CA THR A 139 -1.67 -27.23 -10.29
C THR A 139 -2.20 -26.31 -9.22
N GLN A 140 -3.52 -26.13 -9.19
CA GLN A 140 -4.18 -25.42 -8.10
C GLN A 140 -4.46 -26.36 -6.94
N TYR A 141 -3.93 -26.00 -5.78
CA TYR A 141 -4.18 -26.66 -4.51
C TYR A 141 -5.16 -25.85 -3.65
N THR A 142 -5.94 -26.56 -2.85
CA THR A 142 -6.82 -26.02 -1.80
C THR A 142 -6.36 -26.59 -0.48
N ALA A 143 -5.89 -25.71 0.40
CA ALA A 143 -5.52 -26.03 1.77
C ALA A 143 -6.71 -25.70 2.70
N THR A 144 -6.92 -26.56 3.70
CA THR A 144 -8.08 -26.46 4.60
C THR A 144 -7.69 -26.87 6.00
N VAL A 145 -7.93 -25.98 6.98
CA VAL A 145 -7.84 -26.29 8.41
C VAL A 145 -9.26 -26.38 8.97
N THR A 146 -9.61 -27.53 9.54
CA THR A 146 -10.93 -27.79 10.11
C THR A 146 -10.80 -28.23 11.56
N GLY A 147 -11.68 -27.77 12.44
CA GLY A 147 -11.81 -28.30 13.80
C GLY A 147 -10.64 -28.04 14.75
N ALA A 148 -9.63 -27.26 14.35
CA ALA A 148 -8.52 -26.89 15.23
C ALA A 148 -9.04 -26.12 16.45
N THR A 149 -8.54 -26.44 17.64
CA THR A 149 -9.01 -25.88 18.91
C THR A 149 -7.89 -25.14 19.64
N SER A 150 -8.25 -24.09 20.36
CA SER A 150 -7.35 -23.39 21.28
C SER A 150 -6.84 -24.36 22.35
N LEU A 151 -5.54 -24.32 22.62
CA LEU A 151 -4.92 -25.06 23.71
C LEU A 151 -5.40 -24.58 25.08
N ALA A 152 -5.73 -23.29 25.20
CA ALA A 152 -6.07 -22.66 26.47
C ALA A 152 -7.57 -22.72 26.77
N SER A 153 -8.42 -22.40 25.79
CA SER A 153 -9.87 -22.29 25.99
C SER A 153 -10.64 -23.53 25.51
N GLY A 154 -10.04 -24.37 24.66
CA GLY A 154 -10.71 -25.48 24.00
C GLY A 154 -11.72 -25.07 22.93
N LEU A 155 -11.89 -23.76 22.66
CA LEU A 155 -12.76 -23.27 21.60
C LEU A 155 -12.21 -23.67 20.23
N ALA A 156 -13.08 -24.17 19.35
CA ALA A 156 -12.74 -24.50 17.98
C ALA A 156 -12.72 -23.25 17.10
N LEU A 157 -11.99 -23.31 15.97
CA LEU A 157 -12.17 -22.36 14.88
C LEU A 157 -13.66 -22.20 14.58
N ALA A 158 -14.13 -20.95 14.47
CA ALA A 158 -15.55 -20.66 14.24
C ALA A 158 -16.09 -21.29 12.95
N ALA A 159 -15.24 -21.45 11.94
CA ALA A 159 -15.50 -22.18 10.70
C ALA A 159 -14.18 -22.76 10.16
N PRO A 160 -14.24 -23.74 9.23
CA PRO A 160 -13.05 -24.18 8.50
C PRO A 160 -12.37 -23.00 7.79
N TYR A 161 -11.06 -22.91 7.90
CA TYR A 161 -10.28 -21.92 7.17
C TYR A 161 -9.78 -22.54 5.86
N VAL A 162 -10.14 -21.94 4.72
CA VAL A 162 -9.85 -22.46 3.38
C VAL A 162 -9.09 -21.43 2.55
N TRP A 163 -7.98 -21.85 1.93
CA TRP A 163 -7.27 -21.01 0.98
C TRP A 163 -6.74 -21.82 -0.20
N ARG A 164 -6.41 -21.13 -1.28
CA ARG A 164 -5.93 -21.74 -2.53
C ARG A 164 -4.59 -21.16 -2.92
N PHE A 165 -3.79 -21.93 -3.64
CA PHE A 165 -2.57 -21.48 -4.29
C PHE A 165 -2.32 -22.32 -5.54
N THR A 166 -1.56 -21.79 -6.49
CA THR A 166 -1.25 -22.45 -7.76
C THR A 166 0.25 -22.60 -7.92
N THR A 167 0.71 -23.84 -8.09
CA THR A 167 2.13 -24.12 -8.35
C THR A 167 2.57 -23.63 -9.73
N GLY A 168 3.83 -23.24 -9.84
CA GLY A 168 4.50 -22.99 -11.11
C GLY A 168 5.01 -24.29 -11.73
N ILE A 169 6.05 -24.17 -12.55
CA ILE A 169 6.72 -25.30 -13.22
C ILE A 169 8.18 -25.46 -12.81
N THR A 170 8.66 -24.63 -11.89
CA THR A 170 10.06 -24.56 -11.46
C THR A 170 10.20 -24.87 -9.98
N SER A 171 11.34 -25.44 -9.61
CA SER A 171 11.76 -25.57 -8.21
C SER A 171 12.44 -24.28 -7.74
N ASP A 172 12.30 -23.98 -6.46
CA ASP A 172 13.03 -22.92 -5.81
C ASP A 172 14.43 -23.41 -5.42
N THR A 173 15.43 -22.72 -5.93
CA THR A 173 16.84 -22.94 -5.58
C THR A 173 17.48 -21.67 -5.02
N THR A 174 16.68 -20.62 -4.86
CA THR A 174 17.11 -19.36 -4.27
C THR A 174 17.22 -19.58 -2.78
N ARG A 175 18.30 -19.09 -2.18
CA ARG A 175 18.45 -19.16 -0.73
C ARG A 175 17.79 -17.96 -0.08
N PRO A 176 17.18 -18.14 1.11
CA PRO A 176 16.71 -17.02 1.89
C PRO A 176 17.91 -16.18 2.35
N SER A 177 17.76 -14.88 2.34
CA SER A 177 18.72 -13.91 2.90
C SER A 177 18.01 -13.03 3.93
N VAL A 178 18.77 -12.48 4.88
CA VAL A 178 18.24 -11.49 5.84
C VAL A 178 18.28 -10.11 5.18
N ILE A 179 17.12 -9.49 5.03
CA ILE A 179 16.96 -8.18 4.37
C ILE A 179 16.88 -7.03 5.37
N TYR A 180 16.51 -7.30 6.61
CA TYR A 180 16.39 -6.30 7.67
C TYR A 180 16.57 -6.93 9.06
N THR A 181 17.12 -6.17 10.00
CA THR A 181 17.34 -6.60 11.39
C THR A 181 17.00 -5.48 12.36
N VAL A 182 16.50 -5.83 13.54
CA VAL A 182 16.46 -4.94 14.70
C VAL A 182 17.18 -5.64 15.86
N PRO A 183 18.28 -5.11 16.40
CA PRO A 183 18.98 -3.90 15.97
C PRO A 183 19.51 -4.00 14.54
N VAL A 184 19.56 -2.86 13.86
CA VAL A 184 20.08 -2.79 12.48
C VAL A 184 21.50 -3.32 12.41
N THR A 185 21.81 -4.10 11.39
CA THR A 185 23.17 -4.58 11.13
C THR A 185 24.03 -3.46 10.54
N THR A 186 25.18 -3.19 11.16
CA THR A 186 26.18 -2.21 10.69
C THR A 186 27.49 -2.91 10.34
N ILE A 187 28.21 -2.39 9.33
CA ILE A 187 29.52 -2.93 8.90
C ILE A 187 30.50 -1.75 8.73
N PRO A 188 31.59 -1.69 9.52
CA PRO A 188 31.87 -2.54 10.68
C PRO A 188 30.87 -2.28 11.82
N GLY A 189 30.46 -3.34 12.54
CA GLY A 189 29.68 -3.22 13.78
C GLY A 189 30.58 -2.91 15.00
N PRO A 190 30.02 -2.83 16.21
CA PRO A 190 28.62 -3.11 16.57
C PRO A 190 27.68 -1.90 16.40
N THR A 191 26.39 -2.17 16.27
CA THR A 191 25.35 -1.14 16.38
C THR A 191 25.25 -0.65 17.82
N ALA A 192 25.45 0.65 18.04
CA ALA A 192 25.44 1.26 19.37
C ALA A 192 24.02 1.60 19.86
N ASN A 193 23.89 1.87 21.17
CA ASN A 193 22.70 2.44 21.81
C ASN A 193 21.41 1.61 21.63
N VAL A 194 21.53 0.29 21.67
CA VAL A 194 20.36 -0.60 21.59
C VAL A 194 19.72 -0.74 22.96
N ALA A 195 18.42 -0.48 23.10
CA ALA A 195 17.77 -0.64 24.39
C ALA A 195 17.83 -2.08 24.92
N ALA A 196 18.16 -2.22 26.21
CA ALA A 196 18.41 -3.53 26.83
C ALA A 196 17.20 -4.47 26.91
N ASN A 197 15.97 -3.97 26.78
CA ASN A 197 14.73 -4.75 26.76
C ASN A 197 14.19 -5.01 25.34
N THR A 198 14.86 -4.54 24.29
CA THR A 198 14.44 -4.75 22.91
C THR A 198 14.58 -6.21 22.50
N ALA A 199 13.51 -6.78 21.93
CA ALA A 199 13.57 -8.06 21.23
C ALA A 199 14.41 -7.95 19.95
N ILE A 200 15.14 -9.02 19.62
CA ILE A 200 16.06 -9.05 18.49
C ILE A 200 15.36 -9.71 17.30
N THR A 201 15.32 -9.05 16.14
CA THR A 201 14.57 -9.51 14.97
C THR A 201 15.42 -9.63 13.71
N ALA A 202 14.99 -10.52 12.81
CA ALA A 202 15.52 -10.66 11.46
C ALA A 202 14.39 -10.96 10.48
N THR A 203 14.25 -10.12 9.45
CA THR A 203 13.29 -10.28 8.35
C THR A 203 13.98 -10.90 7.14
N PHE A 204 13.35 -11.90 6.53
CA PHE A 204 13.92 -12.67 5.42
C PHE A 204 13.35 -12.26 4.06
N SER A 205 14.10 -12.53 2.98
CA SER A 205 13.69 -12.29 1.59
C SER A 205 12.47 -13.11 1.16
N GLU A 206 12.25 -14.25 1.81
CA GLU A 206 11.23 -15.24 1.46
C GLU A 206 10.69 -15.96 2.70
N ALA A 207 9.72 -16.85 2.50
CA ALA A 207 9.08 -17.56 3.60
C ALA A 207 10.03 -18.63 4.18
N MET A 208 10.34 -18.51 5.47
CA MET A 208 11.12 -19.51 6.20
C MET A 208 10.27 -20.68 6.67
N ALA A 209 10.88 -21.87 6.77
CA ALA A 209 10.28 -23.00 7.47
C ALA A 209 10.24 -22.70 8.99
N PRO A 210 9.06 -22.55 9.62
CA PRO A 210 8.98 -22.07 11.00
C PRO A 210 9.75 -22.93 12.01
N ALA A 211 9.70 -24.26 11.83
CA ALA A 211 10.41 -25.21 12.69
C ALA A 211 11.93 -25.13 12.57
N SER A 212 12.47 -24.77 11.39
CA SER A 212 13.92 -24.65 11.19
C SER A 212 14.47 -23.43 11.94
N ILE A 213 13.72 -22.33 11.93
CA ILE A 213 14.04 -21.08 12.64
C ILE A 213 13.91 -21.22 14.16
N THR A 214 12.82 -21.82 14.63
CA THR A 214 12.51 -21.96 16.07
C THR A 214 13.26 -23.12 16.74
N ALA A 215 13.99 -23.94 15.97
CA ALA A 215 14.84 -24.98 16.51
C ALA A 215 15.94 -24.40 17.41
N SER A 216 16.21 -25.09 18.51
CA SER A 216 17.22 -24.68 19.50
C SER A 216 18.59 -24.50 18.85
N GLY A 217 19.18 -23.32 19.02
CA GLY A 217 20.50 -22.98 18.49
C GLY A 217 20.51 -22.46 17.05
N THR A 218 19.37 -22.45 16.33
CA THR A 218 19.32 -21.84 15.00
C THR A 218 19.43 -20.32 15.09
N PHE A 219 18.62 -19.68 15.92
CA PHE A 219 18.74 -18.25 16.25
C PHE A 219 19.18 -18.11 17.71
N ALA A 220 20.42 -17.67 17.92
CA ALA A 220 21.04 -17.55 19.23
C ALA A 220 21.65 -16.16 19.46
N LEU A 221 21.71 -15.78 20.73
CA LEU A 221 22.36 -14.57 21.19
C LEU A 221 23.48 -14.93 22.17
N THR A 222 24.68 -14.42 21.93
CA THR A 222 25.87 -14.68 22.76
C THR A 222 26.55 -13.37 23.14
N CYS A 223 27.40 -13.40 24.17
CA CYS A 223 28.18 -12.25 24.61
C CYS A 223 29.43 -12.74 25.37
N ALA A 224 30.40 -11.84 25.55
CA ALA A 224 31.60 -12.11 26.34
C ALA A 224 31.35 -11.81 27.83
N ALA A 225 32.13 -12.45 28.71
CA ALA A 225 32.08 -12.19 30.15
C ALA A 225 32.15 -10.67 30.44
N PRO A 226 31.35 -10.14 31.39
CA PRO A 226 30.74 -10.85 32.52
C PRO A 226 29.34 -11.43 32.29
N CYS A 227 28.73 -11.24 31.11
CA CYS A 227 27.39 -11.74 30.84
C CYS A 227 27.33 -13.29 30.86
N VAL A 228 26.14 -13.86 31.06
CA VAL A 228 25.89 -15.30 30.90
C VAL A 228 25.63 -15.63 29.42
N SER A 229 26.41 -16.54 28.86
CA SER A 229 26.36 -16.93 27.44
C SER A 229 26.16 -18.45 27.30
N PRO A 230 25.28 -18.93 26.40
CA PRO A 230 24.37 -18.16 25.55
C PRO A 230 23.24 -17.50 26.36
N VAL A 231 22.73 -16.38 25.86
CA VAL A 231 21.59 -15.68 26.47
C VAL A 231 20.35 -16.55 26.34
N SER A 232 19.62 -16.74 27.44
CA SER A 232 18.34 -17.46 27.42
C SER A 232 17.23 -16.58 26.84
N GLY A 233 16.48 -17.11 25.89
CA GLY A 233 15.36 -16.41 25.26
C GLY A 233 14.45 -17.35 24.49
N VAL A 234 13.34 -16.82 24.01
CA VAL A 234 12.36 -17.53 23.18
C VAL A 234 12.47 -17.05 21.75
N VAL A 235 12.53 -17.98 20.81
CA VAL A 235 12.48 -17.70 19.37
C VAL A 235 11.07 -17.95 18.85
N THR A 236 10.51 -16.96 18.19
CA THR A 236 9.24 -17.05 17.46
C THR A 236 9.45 -16.63 16.02
N TYR A 237 8.59 -17.10 15.12
CA TYR A 237 8.60 -16.69 13.71
C TYR A 237 7.21 -16.23 13.29
N ASP A 238 7.12 -14.98 12.84
CA ASP A 238 5.89 -14.45 12.25
C ASP A 238 5.87 -14.72 10.74
N VAL A 239 4.91 -15.56 10.32
CA VAL A 239 4.76 -15.99 8.92
C VAL A 239 4.36 -14.81 8.03
N GLY A 240 3.55 -13.87 8.53
CA GLY A 240 3.02 -12.74 7.75
C GLY A 240 4.10 -11.74 7.34
N SER A 241 4.92 -11.30 8.31
CA SER A 241 6.03 -10.37 8.09
C SER A 241 7.35 -11.05 7.74
N LYS A 242 7.39 -12.39 7.68
CA LYS A 242 8.61 -13.19 7.46
C LYS A 242 9.72 -12.83 8.45
N THR A 243 9.36 -12.60 9.71
CA THR A 243 10.29 -12.07 10.71
C THR A 243 10.47 -13.05 11.86
N ALA A 244 11.72 -13.46 12.09
CA ALA A 244 12.11 -14.15 13.32
C ALA A 244 12.33 -13.15 14.45
N ILE A 245 11.93 -13.51 15.66
CA ILE A 245 12.02 -12.67 16.87
C ILE A 245 12.62 -13.53 17.98
N PHE A 246 13.78 -13.12 18.48
CA PHE A 246 14.39 -13.63 19.70
C PHE A 246 14.05 -12.67 20.84
N ARG A 247 13.25 -13.11 21.81
CA ARG A 247 12.92 -12.32 23.00
C ARG A 247 13.74 -12.85 24.19
N PRO A 248 14.70 -12.08 24.71
CA PRO A 248 15.44 -12.45 25.92
C PRO A 248 14.49 -12.68 27.10
N ASN A 249 14.77 -13.68 27.93
CA ASN A 249 13.96 -13.97 29.14
C ASN A 249 14.17 -12.95 30.26
N ALA A 250 15.27 -12.22 30.21
CA ALA A 250 15.61 -11.14 31.13
C ALA A 250 16.11 -9.93 30.33
N VAL A 251 15.98 -8.73 30.91
CA VAL A 251 16.59 -7.51 30.37
C VAL A 251 18.09 -7.75 30.22
N LEU A 252 18.64 -7.38 29.06
CA LEU A 252 20.06 -7.54 28.76
C LEU A 252 20.92 -6.62 29.65
N ASP A 253 22.17 -7.00 29.88
CA ASP A 253 23.10 -6.20 30.68
C ASP A 253 23.43 -4.90 29.95
N ASN A 254 23.41 -3.76 30.65
CA ASN A 254 23.71 -2.45 30.06
C ASN A 254 25.18 -2.33 29.63
N GLY A 255 25.45 -1.64 28.51
CA GLY A 255 26.80 -1.42 27.99
C GLY A 255 27.50 -2.69 27.49
N THR A 256 26.76 -3.78 27.29
CA THR A 256 27.32 -5.08 26.91
C THR A 256 27.15 -5.30 25.41
N THR A 257 28.20 -5.80 24.76
CA THR A 257 28.15 -6.18 23.35
C THR A 257 27.65 -7.62 23.21
N TYR A 258 26.57 -7.77 22.47
CA TYR A 258 25.99 -9.06 22.11
C TYR A 258 26.22 -9.36 20.63
N THR A 259 26.36 -10.65 20.32
CA THR A 259 26.44 -11.20 18.96
C THR A 259 25.21 -12.05 18.69
N GLY A 260 24.37 -11.60 17.77
CA GLY A 260 23.26 -12.38 17.22
C GLY A 260 23.77 -13.30 16.11
N THR A 261 23.26 -14.53 16.06
CA THR A 261 23.61 -15.50 15.01
C THR A 261 22.37 -16.25 14.58
N ILE A 262 22.11 -16.24 13.26
CA ILE A 262 21.18 -17.16 12.60
C ILE A 262 22.03 -18.13 11.77
N THR A 263 21.97 -19.41 12.08
CA THR A 263 22.80 -20.42 11.43
C THR A 263 22.23 -20.88 10.09
N THR A 264 23.04 -21.59 9.31
CA THR A 264 22.58 -22.26 8.08
C THR A 264 21.56 -23.38 8.31
N ALA A 265 21.26 -23.75 9.56
CA ALA A 265 20.16 -24.66 9.86
C ALA A 265 18.78 -24.02 9.59
N ALA A 266 18.70 -22.68 9.53
CA ALA A 266 17.55 -21.97 9.03
C ALA A 266 17.37 -22.25 7.53
N THR A 267 16.20 -22.75 7.15
CA THR A 267 15.82 -23.01 5.75
C THR A 267 14.55 -22.28 5.37
N ASP A 268 14.41 -21.99 4.09
CA ASP A 268 13.11 -21.64 3.51
C ASP A 268 12.15 -22.85 3.52
N VAL A 269 10.92 -22.62 3.04
CA VAL A 269 9.88 -23.66 2.88
C VAL A 269 10.18 -24.68 1.76
N ALA A 270 11.15 -24.39 0.90
CA ALA A 270 11.64 -25.27 -0.16
C ALA A 270 12.90 -26.07 0.24
N GLY A 271 13.41 -25.86 1.46
CA GLY A 271 14.57 -26.54 2.02
C GLY A 271 15.93 -25.88 1.73
N ASN A 272 15.99 -24.70 1.12
CA ASN A 272 17.28 -24.03 0.88
C ASN A 272 17.77 -23.37 2.18
N ALA A 273 19.00 -23.70 2.58
CA ALA A 273 19.65 -23.11 3.76
C ALA A 273 20.00 -21.62 3.57
N LEU A 274 19.98 -20.86 4.66
CA LEU A 274 20.27 -19.43 4.71
C LEU A 274 21.56 -19.02 3.98
N ALA A 275 21.43 -18.03 3.10
CA ALA A 275 22.54 -17.25 2.57
C ALA A 275 22.78 -16.04 3.49
N GLY A 276 23.57 -16.25 4.54
CA GLY A 276 23.94 -15.23 5.51
C GLY A 276 24.99 -14.24 4.98
N ASN A 277 25.68 -13.58 5.91
CA ASN A 277 26.64 -12.51 5.59
C ASN A 277 28.11 -12.91 5.82
N GLN A 278 28.39 -14.19 6.06
CA GLN A 278 29.74 -14.70 6.32
C GLN A 278 30.41 -15.29 5.06
N ALA A 279 29.69 -15.42 3.96
CA ALA A 279 30.21 -15.82 2.65
C ALA A 279 29.61 -14.95 1.53
N PRO A 280 30.25 -14.86 0.35
CA PRO A 280 29.67 -14.16 -0.80
C PRO A 280 28.33 -14.78 -1.20
N LEU A 281 27.32 -13.94 -1.44
CA LEU A 281 26.04 -14.40 -1.96
C LEU A 281 26.24 -15.10 -3.32
N PRO A 282 25.52 -16.20 -3.62
CA PRO A 282 24.45 -16.83 -2.83
C PRO A 282 24.93 -18.03 -1.99
N ALA A 283 26.18 -18.06 -1.51
CA ALA A 283 26.66 -19.20 -0.73
C ALA A 283 25.94 -19.31 0.62
N ALA A 284 25.69 -20.55 1.08
CA ALA A 284 25.14 -20.79 2.41
C ALA A 284 26.14 -20.33 3.47
N SER A 285 25.69 -19.51 4.40
CA SER A 285 26.51 -19.06 5.53
C SER A 285 25.64 -18.56 6.67
N ASN A 286 26.21 -18.46 7.87
CA ASN A 286 25.50 -17.87 9.00
C ASN A 286 25.28 -16.38 8.76
N TYR A 287 24.21 -15.83 9.33
CA TYR A 287 24.04 -14.39 9.44
C TYR A 287 24.45 -13.95 10.85
N VAL A 288 25.48 -13.12 10.94
CA VAL A 288 26.08 -12.69 12.21
C VAL A 288 26.11 -11.17 12.28
N TRP A 289 25.65 -10.61 13.39
CA TRP A 289 25.69 -9.17 13.64
C TRP A 289 25.91 -8.90 15.13
N GLN A 290 26.40 -7.70 15.42
CA GLN A 290 26.72 -7.28 16.78
C GLN A 290 26.04 -5.98 17.13
N PHE A 291 25.67 -5.85 18.41
CA PHE A 291 25.13 -4.63 18.96
C PHE A 291 25.56 -4.43 20.41
N THR A 292 25.58 -3.18 20.86
CA THR A 292 25.89 -2.81 22.25
C THR A 292 24.69 -2.17 22.89
N THR A 293 24.34 -2.66 24.08
CA THR A 293 23.14 -2.24 24.81
C THR A 293 23.32 -0.90 25.53
N THR A 294 22.21 -0.21 25.74
CA THR A 294 22.04 0.98 26.58
C THR A 294 20.87 0.77 27.56
N THR A 295 20.46 1.82 28.27
CA THR A 295 19.29 1.81 29.15
C THR A 295 18.04 1.24 28.45
N PRO A 296 17.17 0.51 29.18
CA PRO A 296 15.91 0.03 28.64
C PRO A 296 15.06 1.15 28.04
N ASP A 297 14.35 0.82 26.97
CA ASP A 297 13.38 1.70 26.35
C ASP A 297 12.06 1.63 27.11
N THR A 298 11.61 2.80 27.56
CA THR A 298 10.33 3.01 28.25
C THR A 298 9.41 3.94 27.48
N THR A 299 9.77 4.30 26.25
CA THR A 299 9.01 5.22 25.40
C THR A 299 7.91 4.42 24.70
N PRO A 300 6.64 4.75 24.90
CA PRO A 300 5.57 4.08 24.18
C PRO A 300 5.54 4.43 22.69
N PRO A 301 5.22 3.48 21.80
CA PRO A 301 5.00 3.78 20.39
C PRO A 301 3.72 4.62 20.21
N THR A 302 3.68 5.41 19.13
CA THR A 302 2.53 6.22 18.72
C THR A 302 2.25 6.07 17.22
N ILE A 303 1.02 6.39 16.78
CA ILE A 303 0.69 6.48 15.35
C ILE A 303 1.10 7.87 14.84
N VAL A 304 1.90 7.89 13.77
CA VAL A 304 2.41 9.12 13.14
C VAL A 304 1.74 9.43 11.80
N LEU A 305 1.11 8.44 11.16
CA LEU A 305 0.36 8.61 9.91
C LEU A 305 -0.73 7.53 9.76
N GLU A 306 -1.88 7.94 9.24
CA GLU A 306 -3.00 7.07 8.89
C GLU A 306 -3.30 7.19 7.40
N ASN A 307 -3.66 6.06 6.77
CA ASN A 307 -4.18 6.06 5.41
C ASN A 307 -5.26 4.97 5.25
N PRO A 308 -6.53 5.30 5.01
CA PRO A 308 -7.06 6.66 4.85
C PRO A 308 -6.85 7.51 6.10
N ALA A 309 -6.57 8.80 5.91
CA ALA A 309 -6.42 9.75 7.02
C ALA A 309 -7.74 9.91 7.78
N ASP A 310 -7.66 10.29 9.05
CA ASP A 310 -8.85 10.60 9.84
C ASP A 310 -9.77 11.61 9.12
N GLN A 311 -11.06 11.31 9.15
CA GLN A 311 -12.15 12.02 8.49
C GLN A 311 -12.05 12.10 6.95
N ALA A 312 -11.18 11.31 6.29
CA ALA A 312 -11.11 11.27 4.83
C ALA A 312 -12.46 10.91 4.23
N THR A 313 -12.80 11.51 3.08
CA THR A 313 -14.03 11.22 2.33
C THR A 313 -13.69 10.76 0.92
N ASN A 314 -14.65 10.13 0.23
CA ASN A 314 -14.46 9.55 -1.11
C ASN A 314 -13.34 8.51 -1.19
N VAL A 315 -13.09 7.78 -0.09
CA VAL A 315 -12.10 6.69 -0.06
C VAL A 315 -12.57 5.56 -0.98
N ALA A 316 -11.63 5.02 -1.76
CA ALA A 316 -11.93 3.92 -2.68
C ALA A 316 -12.32 2.62 -1.96
N LEU A 317 -13.21 1.84 -2.55
CA LEU A 317 -13.81 0.66 -1.90
C LEU A 317 -12.81 -0.48 -1.60
N ASN A 318 -11.75 -0.61 -2.40
CA ASN A 318 -10.69 -1.62 -2.25
C ASN A 318 -9.44 -1.06 -1.52
N THR A 319 -9.56 0.05 -0.81
CA THR A 319 -8.41 0.69 -0.15
C THR A 319 -8.00 -0.08 1.11
N PRO A 320 -6.73 -0.52 1.24
CA PRO A 320 -6.22 -1.02 2.51
C PRO A 320 -6.10 0.11 3.53
N VAL A 321 -6.29 -0.23 4.81
CA VAL A 321 -6.23 0.71 5.93
C VAL A 321 -4.88 0.57 6.62
N ASN A 322 -4.10 1.64 6.67
CA ASN A 322 -2.71 1.65 7.10
C ASN A 322 -2.51 2.56 8.31
N ALA A 323 -1.60 2.15 9.20
CA ALA A 323 -1.06 2.97 10.28
C ALA A 323 0.47 2.88 10.28
N THR A 324 1.14 4.03 10.27
CA THR A 324 2.59 4.14 10.44
C THR A 324 2.91 4.49 11.89
N PHE A 325 3.87 3.79 12.48
CA PHE A 325 4.27 3.98 13.89
C PHE A 325 5.54 4.82 14.03
N SER A 326 5.73 5.40 15.21
CA SER A 326 6.94 6.17 15.57
C SER A 326 8.21 5.33 15.69
N GLU A 327 8.05 4.00 15.83
CA GLU A 327 9.14 3.06 16.08
C GLU A 327 8.76 1.62 15.68
N ALA A 328 9.70 0.70 15.84
CA ALA A 328 9.54 -0.71 15.48
C ALA A 328 8.55 -1.43 16.41
N MET A 329 7.47 -1.94 15.83
CA MET A 329 6.43 -2.68 16.53
C MET A 329 6.77 -4.18 16.60
N ASP A 330 6.29 -4.85 17.65
CA ASP A 330 6.29 -6.32 17.71
C ASP A 330 5.18 -6.84 16.77
N PRO A 331 5.53 -7.48 15.63
CA PRO A 331 4.54 -7.92 14.64
C PRO A 331 3.57 -8.95 15.21
N LEU A 332 3.94 -9.70 16.25
CA LEU A 332 3.03 -10.65 16.90
C LEU A 332 1.88 -9.97 17.64
N THR A 333 2.00 -8.67 17.91
CA THR A 333 0.93 -7.86 18.52
C THR A 333 0.07 -7.14 17.49
N LEU A 334 0.45 -7.17 16.20
CA LEU A 334 -0.28 -6.55 15.09
C LEU A 334 -1.03 -7.62 14.29
N THR A 335 -2.14 -8.08 14.86
CA THR A 335 -3.00 -9.11 14.25
C THR A 335 -4.41 -8.58 14.07
N THR A 336 -5.28 -9.35 13.41
CA THR A 336 -6.71 -9.01 13.26
C THR A 336 -7.47 -8.92 14.59
N ALA A 337 -6.92 -9.45 15.69
CA ALA A 337 -7.46 -9.25 17.03
C ALA A 337 -7.21 -7.84 17.57
N ASN A 338 -6.12 -7.21 17.12
CA ASN A 338 -5.60 -5.97 17.66
C ASN A 338 -5.69 -4.81 16.66
N PHE A 339 -5.86 -5.06 15.37
CA PHE A 339 -6.13 -4.05 14.34
C PHE A 339 -7.42 -4.43 13.59
N SER A 340 -8.48 -3.69 13.87
CA SER A 340 -9.84 -3.94 13.38
C SER A 340 -10.39 -2.78 12.56
N LEU A 341 -11.26 -3.09 11.59
CA LEU A 341 -12.04 -2.14 10.82
C LEU A 341 -13.53 -2.46 10.97
N GLN A 342 -14.38 -1.48 11.23
CA GLN A 342 -15.82 -1.68 11.42
C GLN A 342 -16.65 -0.54 10.82
N VAL A 343 -17.90 -0.80 10.46
CA VAL A 343 -18.83 0.26 10.05
C VAL A 343 -19.14 1.14 11.27
N SER A 344 -19.02 2.45 11.08
CA SER A 344 -19.27 3.47 12.10
C SER A 344 -20.76 3.72 12.26
N GLY A 345 -21.22 3.95 13.50
CA GLY A 345 -22.59 4.36 13.79
C GLY A 345 -23.07 3.87 15.15
N PRO A 346 -24.28 4.27 15.58
CA PRO A 346 -25.01 3.62 16.65
C PRO A 346 -26.10 2.67 16.06
N PRO A 347 -26.00 1.34 16.25
CA PRO A 347 -24.91 0.62 16.89
C PRO A 347 -23.67 0.53 16.00
N ILE A 348 -22.50 0.39 16.64
CA ILE A 348 -21.26 0.11 15.93
C ILE A 348 -21.40 -1.28 15.29
N GLY A 349 -21.02 -1.39 14.01
CA GLY A 349 -21.09 -2.65 13.29
C GLY A 349 -20.12 -3.70 13.85
N THR A 350 -20.28 -4.96 13.45
CA THR A 350 -19.28 -5.99 13.72
C THR A 350 -17.98 -5.71 12.96
N PRO A 351 -16.79 -6.01 13.52
CA PRO A 351 -15.53 -5.92 12.79
C PRO A 351 -15.57 -6.70 11.47
N LEU A 352 -15.08 -6.08 10.41
CA LEU A 352 -14.94 -6.70 9.09
C LEU A 352 -13.85 -7.76 9.14
N THR A 353 -14.03 -8.81 8.36
CA THR A 353 -12.97 -9.80 8.10
C THR A 353 -11.92 -9.19 7.16
N GLY A 354 -10.65 -9.46 7.45
CA GLY A 354 -9.52 -9.00 6.63
C GLY A 354 -8.22 -9.67 7.05
N ALA A 355 -7.12 -9.24 6.45
CA ALA A 355 -5.78 -9.64 6.81
C ALA A 355 -4.99 -8.45 7.36
N VAL A 356 -4.16 -8.67 8.38
CA VAL A 356 -3.22 -7.66 8.90
C VAL A 356 -1.81 -8.07 8.50
N SER A 357 -1.04 -7.11 8.03
CA SER A 357 0.39 -7.26 7.74
C SER A 357 1.18 -6.11 8.36
N TYR A 358 2.45 -6.33 8.65
CA TYR A 358 3.36 -5.30 9.15
C TYR A 358 4.68 -5.33 8.36
N ASN A 359 5.11 -4.16 7.89
CA ASN A 359 6.42 -3.98 7.28
C ASN A 359 7.37 -3.33 8.31
N PRO A 360 8.36 -4.07 8.85
CA PRO A 360 9.26 -3.55 9.87
C PRO A 360 10.26 -2.52 9.35
N GLN A 361 10.47 -2.41 8.03
CA GLN A 361 11.36 -1.42 7.44
C GLN A 361 10.68 -0.06 7.30
N THR A 362 9.40 -0.04 6.93
CA THR A 362 8.62 1.20 6.76
C THR A 362 7.81 1.55 8.00
N LEU A 363 7.77 0.67 9.01
CA LEU A 363 6.98 0.79 10.23
C LEU A 363 5.47 0.90 9.96
N VAL A 364 4.98 0.26 8.90
CA VAL A 364 3.58 0.34 8.48
C VAL A 364 2.85 -0.97 8.78
N ALA A 365 1.76 -0.90 9.54
CA ALA A 365 0.76 -1.95 9.59
C ALA A 365 -0.35 -1.67 8.58
N SER A 366 -0.82 -2.71 7.88
CA SER A 366 -1.87 -2.64 6.87
C SER A 366 -2.95 -3.68 7.15
N PHE A 367 -4.19 -3.22 7.31
CA PHE A 367 -5.40 -4.03 7.29
C PHE A 367 -5.99 -4.04 5.87
N THR A 368 -6.04 -5.22 5.25
CA THR A 368 -6.64 -5.43 3.94
C THR A 368 -8.00 -6.12 4.12
N PRO A 369 -9.13 -5.44 3.84
CA PRO A 369 -10.45 -6.05 3.89
C PRO A 369 -10.55 -7.28 2.99
N ALA A 370 -11.25 -8.32 3.43
CA ALA A 370 -11.44 -9.55 2.65
C ALA A 370 -12.39 -9.37 1.45
N SER A 371 -13.13 -8.27 1.43
CA SER A 371 -14.03 -7.87 0.35
C SER A 371 -14.04 -6.35 0.27
N ASP A 372 -14.38 -5.81 -0.90
CA ASP A 372 -14.52 -4.37 -1.10
C ASP A 372 -15.48 -3.78 -0.05
N LEU A 373 -15.09 -2.62 0.46
CA LEU A 373 -15.90 -1.85 1.39
C LEU A 373 -17.19 -1.39 0.73
N LEU A 374 -18.22 -1.15 1.52
CA LEU A 374 -19.50 -0.65 1.05
C LEU A 374 -19.36 0.80 0.61
N ALA A 375 -20.07 1.19 -0.44
CA ALA A 375 -20.07 2.57 -0.92
C ALA A 375 -20.74 3.53 0.07
N ASN A 376 -20.29 4.79 0.10
CA ASN A 376 -20.86 5.87 0.92
C ASN A 376 -21.04 5.50 2.40
N THR A 377 -20.09 4.73 2.94
CA THR A 377 -20.15 4.15 4.28
C THR A 377 -18.98 4.66 5.12
N THR A 378 -19.26 5.15 6.32
CA THR A 378 -18.22 5.58 7.26
C THR A 378 -17.69 4.36 8.02
N TYR A 379 -16.38 4.18 8.03
CA TYR A 379 -15.67 3.13 8.74
C TYR A 379 -14.81 3.70 9.86
N THR A 380 -14.70 2.96 10.96
CA THR A 380 -13.82 3.24 12.08
C THR A 380 -12.73 2.18 12.10
N ALA A 381 -11.48 2.60 12.08
CA ALA A 381 -10.32 1.75 12.29
C ALA A 381 -9.82 1.89 13.72
N THR A 382 -9.35 0.80 14.32
CA THR A 382 -8.92 0.78 15.72
C THR A 382 -7.74 -0.15 15.89
N ILE A 383 -6.72 0.33 16.60
CA ILE A 383 -5.56 -0.48 17.01
C ILE A 383 -5.53 -0.58 18.53
N THR A 384 -5.60 -1.78 19.09
CA THR A 384 -5.56 -2.03 20.54
C THR A 384 -4.54 -3.12 20.86
N GLY A 385 -3.95 -3.10 22.05
CA GLY A 385 -3.04 -4.15 22.51
C GLY A 385 -1.69 -4.27 21.77
N ALA A 386 -1.43 -3.42 20.78
CA ALA A 386 -0.16 -3.37 20.06
C ALA A 386 0.98 -2.90 20.98
N LYS A 387 2.17 -3.49 20.82
CA LYS A 387 3.38 -3.15 21.57
C LYS A 387 4.58 -3.01 20.67
N ASP A 388 5.57 -2.23 21.10
CA ASP A 388 6.89 -2.21 20.48
C ASP A 388 7.71 -3.47 20.81
N LEU A 389 8.91 -3.57 20.23
CA LEU A 389 9.85 -4.66 20.51
C LEU A 389 10.40 -4.64 21.96
N ALA A 390 10.35 -3.49 22.64
CA ALA A 390 10.76 -3.30 24.02
C ALA A 390 9.66 -3.69 25.04
N GLY A 391 8.43 -3.91 24.58
CA GLY A 391 7.26 -4.28 25.36
C GLY A 391 6.38 -3.11 25.80
N ASN A 392 6.65 -1.86 25.38
CA ASN A 392 5.78 -0.72 25.72
C ASN A 392 4.50 -0.77 24.89
N ALA A 393 3.37 -0.44 25.51
CA ALA A 393 2.07 -0.47 24.85
C ALA A 393 1.83 0.79 24.02
N LEU A 394 1.14 0.65 22.88
CA LEU A 394 0.70 1.78 22.04
C LEU A 394 0.01 2.86 22.88
N ALA A 395 0.53 4.07 22.82
CA ALA A 395 0.00 5.23 23.53
C ALA A 395 -0.66 6.23 22.57
N PRO A 396 -1.52 7.14 23.08
CA PRO A 396 -2.05 8.23 22.29
C PRO A 396 -0.93 9.11 21.70
N GLY A 397 -1.03 9.40 20.41
CA GLY A 397 -0.07 10.23 19.66
C GLY A 397 -0.70 11.48 19.07
N SER A 398 -0.05 12.04 18.04
CA SER A 398 -0.59 13.14 17.25
C SER A 398 -1.75 12.73 16.33
N MET A 399 -1.80 11.45 15.95
CA MET A 399 -2.89 10.88 15.14
C MET A 399 -3.88 10.13 16.04
N PRO A 400 -5.20 10.19 15.75
CA PRO A 400 -6.23 9.62 16.60
C PRO A 400 -6.31 8.08 16.53
N ASN A 401 -6.61 7.44 17.66
CA ASN A 401 -6.93 6.01 17.68
C ASN A 401 -8.08 5.78 18.67
N PRO A 402 -9.28 5.42 18.20
CA PRO A 402 -9.64 5.10 16.80
C PRO A 402 -9.70 6.32 15.87
N TRP A 403 -9.66 6.09 14.56
CA TRP A 403 -9.88 7.10 13.51
C TRP A 403 -10.97 6.65 12.53
N THR A 404 -11.58 7.60 11.79
CA THR A 404 -12.65 7.28 10.84
C THR A 404 -12.37 7.75 9.43
N PHE A 405 -13.03 7.13 8.45
CA PHE A 405 -13.05 7.60 7.06
C PHE A 405 -14.36 7.19 6.38
N THR A 406 -14.73 7.86 5.29
CA THR A 406 -15.95 7.58 4.52
C THR A 406 -15.60 7.19 3.10
N THR A 407 -16.06 6.00 2.70
CA THR A 407 -15.91 5.51 1.34
C THR A 407 -16.74 6.31 0.34
N GLY A 408 -16.24 6.44 -0.88
CA GLY A 408 -17.01 6.93 -2.02
C GLY A 408 -17.77 5.80 -2.70
N SER A 409 -17.86 5.84 -4.03
CA SER A 409 -18.47 4.78 -4.84
C SER A 409 -17.50 4.05 -5.78
N GLY A 410 -16.26 4.53 -5.88
CA GLY A 410 -15.28 4.04 -6.85
C GLY A 410 -14.23 3.11 -6.24
N LEU A 411 -13.65 2.24 -7.06
CA LEU A 411 -12.44 1.49 -6.72
C LEU A 411 -11.19 2.36 -6.93
N ALA A 412 -10.16 2.11 -6.14
CA ALA A 412 -8.81 2.60 -6.39
C ALA A 412 -8.26 1.80 -7.57
N PRO A 413 -7.71 2.46 -8.59
CA PRO A 413 -7.07 1.76 -9.67
C PRO A 413 -5.79 1.10 -9.15
N GLY A 414 -5.60 -0.20 -9.45
CA GLY A 414 -4.31 -0.84 -9.28
C GLY A 414 -3.24 -0.21 -10.19
N ALA A 415 -1.96 -0.49 -9.93
CA ALA A 415 -0.89 -0.05 -10.82
C ALA A 415 -1.12 -0.58 -12.25
N VAL A 416 -1.22 0.31 -13.23
CA VAL A 416 -1.43 -0.05 -14.64
C VAL A 416 -0.07 -0.15 -15.34
N SER A 417 0.33 -1.37 -15.67
CA SER A 417 1.55 -1.60 -16.43
C SER A 417 1.38 -1.21 -17.90
N LEU A 418 2.31 -0.38 -18.40
CA LEU A 418 2.44 -0.01 -19.81
C LEU A 418 3.34 -0.99 -20.59
N GLY A 419 3.88 -2.03 -19.95
CA GLY A 419 4.82 -2.97 -20.58
C GLY A 419 6.00 -2.25 -21.25
N SER A 420 6.33 -2.66 -22.47
CA SER A 420 7.37 -2.04 -23.29
C SER A 420 7.05 -0.61 -23.73
N ALA A 421 5.79 -0.17 -23.70
CA ALA A 421 5.43 1.23 -23.99
C ALA A 421 5.91 2.21 -22.89
N SER A 422 6.41 1.71 -21.75
CA SER A 422 6.85 2.53 -20.63
C SER A 422 8.07 3.42 -20.93
N THR A 423 8.90 3.12 -21.93
CA THR A 423 10.06 3.99 -22.27
C THR A 423 9.72 5.08 -23.28
N PHE A 424 8.53 5.01 -23.90
CA PHE A 424 8.12 5.91 -24.97
C PHE A 424 7.49 7.18 -24.41
N GLY A 425 8.04 8.33 -24.78
CA GLY A 425 7.39 9.62 -24.58
C GLY A 425 6.31 9.88 -25.63
N ASN A 426 6.56 9.41 -26.86
CA ASN A 426 5.65 9.51 -27.99
C ASN A 426 5.47 8.14 -28.65
N LEU A 427 4.23 7.68 -28.77
CA LEU A 427 3.89 6.49 -29.55
C LEU A 427 2.77 6.85 -30.54
N GLY A 428 3.15 7.06 -31.81
CA GLY A 428 2.32 7.50 -32.93
C GLY A 428 1.44 6.42 -33.57
N GLY A 429 1.25 5.28 -32.89
CA GLY A 429 0.36 4.20 -33.35
C GLY A 429 0.61 3.75 -34.78
N THR A 430 -0.50 3.48 -35.48
CA THR A 430 -0.50 3.02 -36.88
C THR A 430 -0.44 4.14 -37.92
N ALA A 431 -0.49 5.41 -37.51
CA ALA A 431 -0.58 6.56 -38.43
C ALA A 431 0.62 7.50 -38.39
N GLY A 432 1.49 7.40 -37.39
CA GLY A 432 2.74 8.16 -37.33
C GLY A 432 2.72 9.37 -36.39
N THR A 433 3.71 10.24 -36.54
CA THR A 433 3.92 11.41 -35.70
C THR A 433 4.50 12.57 -36.51
N THR A 434 4.03 13.78 -36.19
CA THR A 434 4.38 15.02 -36.91
C THR A 434 4.80 16.11 -35.93
N ASN A 435 5.99 16.67 -36.15
CA ASN A 435 6.45 17.88 -35.49
C ASN A 435 6.34 19.10 -36.42
N GLN A 436 5.72 20.16 -35.91
CA GLN A 436 5.57 21.47 -36.56
C GLN A 436 6.26 22.60 -35.76
N GLY A 437 7.02 22.25 -34.73
CA GLY A 437 7.70 23.20 -33.85
C GLY A 437 9.22 23.16 -33.97
N ILE A 438 9.85 24.26 -33.52
CA ILE A 438 11.30 24.45 -33.51
C ILE A 438 11.93 24.09 -32.15
N ASN A 439 11.11 23.97 -31.10
CA ASN A 439 11.53 23.70 -29.72
C ASN A 439 10.97 22.37 -29.20
N THR A 440 10.59 21.45 -30.09
CA THR A 440 10.02 20.16 -29.69
C THR A 440 11.12 19.22 -29.21
N VAL A 441 10.95 18.67 -28.00
CA VAL A 441 11.92 17.75 -27.39
C VAL A 441 11.18 16.57 -26.76
N ILE A 442 11.66 15.35 -27.02
CA ILE A 442 11.17 14.13 -26.37
C ILE A 442 12.30 13.56 -25.51
N ASN A 443 12.17 13.67 -24.19
CA ASN A 443 13.02 13.04 -23.20
C ASN A 443 12.53 11.61 -22.93
N GLY A 444 12.76 10.74 -23.91
CA GLY A 444 12.34 9.34 -23.95
C GLY A 444 12.40 8.80 -25.38
N ASP A 445 11.86 7.61 -25.60
CA ASP A 445 11.77 7.02 -26.94
C ASP A 445 10.58 7.55 -27.73
N LEU A 446 10.70 7.48 -29.07
CA LEU A 446 9.61 7.73 -30.02
C LEU A 446 9.31 6.45 -30.79
N GLY A 447 8.03 6.14 -31.00
CA GLY A 447 7.61 4.90 -31.66
C GLY A 447 6.49 5.09 -32.68
N THR A 448 6.47 4.31 -33.75
CA THR A 448 5.29 4.12 -34.62
C THR A 448 5.37 2.83 -35.43
N THR A 449 4.23 2.19 -35.70
CA THR A 449 4.15 1.03 -36.61
C THR A 449 3.75 1.42 -38.02
N ALA A 450 3.58 2.72 -38.29
CA ALA A 450 3.26 3.22 -39.61
C ALA A 450 4.43 2.99 -40.58
N THR A 451 4.11 2.67 -41.83
CA THR A 451 5.10 2.16 -42.81
C THR A 451 5.47 3.18 -43.88
N THR A 452 4.71 4.26 -44.04
CA THR A 452 5.01 5.27 -45.06
C THR A 452 6.21 6.11 -44.65
N THR A 453 7.04 6.51 -45.61
CA THR A 453 8.25 7.32 -45.33
C THR A 453 7.94 8.71 -44.77
N THR A 454 6.68 9.16 -44.88
CA THR A 454 6.16 10.40 -44.30
C THR A 454 5.45 10.20 -42.97
N SER A 455 5.49 8.98 -42.40
CA SER A 455 4.86 8.68 -41.11
C SER A 455 5.60 9.27 -39.92
N VAL A 456 6.88 9.63 -40.06
CA VAL A 456 7.61 10.40 -39.05
C VAL A 456 8.15 11.64 -39.72
N THR A 457 7.76 12.81 -39.23
CA THR A 457 8.13 14.10 -39.83
C THR A 457 8.58 15.09 -38.76
N GLY A 458 9.66 15.80 -39.04
CA GLY A 458 10.23 16.85 -38.20
C GLY A 458 10.97 16.34 -36.95
N PHE A 459 11.51 15.13 -36.98
CA PHE A 459 12.20 14.52 -35.84
C PHE A 459 13.55 13.92 -36.23
N HIS A 460 14.49 13.94 -35.28
CA HIS A 460 15.71 13.15 -35.33
C HIS A 460 16.05 12.57 -33.95
N ASP A 461 16.83 11.48 -33.93
CA ASP A 461 17.59 11.05 -32.77
C ASP A 461 19.10 11.19 -33.04
N ALA A 462 19.95 10.55 -32.22
CA ALA A 462 21.40 10.61 -32.39
C ALA A 462 21.93 9.96 -33.68
N LEU A 463 21.15 9.10 -34.34
CA LEU A 463 21.58 8.29 -35.48
C LEU A 463 20.76 8.52 -36.75
N ASP A 464 19.44 8.69 -36.61
CA ASP A 464 18.49 8.75 -37.71
C ASP A 464 17.73 10.08 -37.75
N ILE A 465 17.57 10.64 -38.95
CA ILE A 465 16.82 11.87 -39.24
C ILE A 465 15.60 11.52 -40.08
N TYR A 466 14.42 12.00 -39.68
CA TYR A 466 13.14 11.78 -40.34
C TYR A 466 12.53 13.10 -40.84
N THR A 467 12.41 13.22 -42.17
CA THR A 467 11.81 14.33 -42.93
C THR A 467 11.67 15.64 -42.15
N GLU A 468 12.75 16.39 -42.02
CA GLU A 468 12.75 17.72 -41.42
C GLU A 468 12.37 18.77 -42.47
N THR A 469 11.42 19.65 -42.14
CA THR A 469 10.96 20.71 -43.06
C THR A 469 11.26 22.09 -42.49
N GLY A 470 12.14 22.84 -43.15
CA GLY A 470 12.52 24.18 -42.69
C GLY A 470 13.16 24.14 -41.31
N SER A 471 12.60 24.90 -40.36
CA SER A 471 13.07 24.94 -38.97
C SER A 471 12.35 23.95 -38.05
N ASN A 472 11.42 23.14 -38.56
CA ASN A 472 10.63 22.19 -37.75
C ASN A 472 11.47 20.96 -37.41
N ILE A 473 12.40 21.14 -36.47
CA ILE A 473 13.40 20.17 -36.06
C ILE A 473 13.13 19.82 -34.59
N GLY A 474 12.67 18.59 -34.36
CA GLY A 474 12.35 18.06 -33.04
C GLY A 474 13.40 17.05 -32.61
N THR A 475 13.93 17.20 -31.40
CA THR A 475 14.97 16.31 -30.87
C THR A 475 14.35 15.18 -30.05
N VAL A 476 14.78 13.94 -30.31
CA VAL A 476 14.49 12.77 -29.47
C VAL A 476 15.77 12.40 -28.73
N ASN A 477 15.76 12.53 -27.40
CA ASN A 477 16.92 12.21 -26.55
C ASN A 477 17.05 10.69 -26.29
N GLY A 478 15.99 9.91 -26.54
CA GLY A 478 16.03 8.46 -26.62
C GLY A 478 16.32 7.97 -28.04
N LYS A 479 15.64 6.89 -28.45
CA LYS A 479 15.72 6.36 -29.82
C LYS A 479 14.38 6.44 -30.55
N ILE A 480 14.44 6.51 -31.87
CA ILE A 480 13.27 6.42 -32.75
C ILE A 480 13.11 4.97 -33.24
N TYR A 481 12.00 4.34 -32.84
CA TYR A 481 11.63 2.98 -33.23
C TYR A 481 10.48 2.98 -34.25
N THR A 482 10.71 2.48 -35.46
CA THR A 482 9.72 2.60 -36.55
C THR A 482 9.69 1.41 -37.50
N CYS A 483 8.56 1.25 -38.20
CA CYS A 483 8.38 0.33 -39.32
C CYS A 483 8.57 1.02 -40.69
N THR A 484 9.29 2.14 -40.73
CA THR A 484 9.62 2.88 -41.95
C THR A 484 11.11 3.20 -42.03
N THR A 485 11.56 3.79 -43.13
CA THR A 485 12.95 4.21 -43.33
C THR A 485 13.16 5.65 -42.86
N SER A 486 14.32 5.95 -42.28
CA SER A 486 14.74 7.33 -42.07
C SER A 486 15.06 8.02 -43.41
N THR A 487 15.16 9.35 -43.39
CA THR A 487 15.67 10.13 -44.53
C THR A 487 17.20 10.09 -44.57
N THR A 488 17.84 10.04 -43.42
CA THR A 488 19.29 9.95 -43.27
C THR A 488 19.59 9.12 -42.03
N GLY A 489 20.67 8.32 -42.09
CA GLY A 489 21.10 7.47 -40.98
C GLY A 489 21.17 5.98 -41.34
N PRO A 490 21.46 5.12 -40.36
CA PRO A 490 21.60 3.67 -40.57
C PRO A 490 20.34 2.99 -41.13
N THR A 491 19.16 3.59 -40.97
CA THR A 491 17.88 3.01 -41.41
C THR A 491 17.33 3.62 -42.70
N ALA A 492 18.14 4.41 -43.44
CA ALA A 492 17.65 5.16 -44.60
C ALA A 492 17.39 4.30 -45.85
N VAL A 493 18.04 3.14 -45.99
CA VAL A 493 17.94 2.29 -47.19
C VAL A 493 16.86 1.23 -47.07
N THR A 494 16.71 0.63 -45.89
CA THR A 494 15.79 -0.48 -45.63
C THR A 494 15.21 -0.38 -44.23
N VAL A 495 13.95 -0.77 -44.07
CA VAL A 495 13.28 -0.84 -42.77
C VAL A 495 14.08 -1.77 -41.84
N ASN A 496 14.34 -1.32 -40.62
CA ASN A 496 15.02 -2.10 -39.59
C ASN A 496 14.01 -3.04 -38.89
N PRO A 497 14.10 -4.36 -39.04
CA PRO A 497 13.12 -5.29 -38.47
C PRO A 497 13.08 -5.28 -36.95
N THR A 498 14.24 -5.13 -36.29
CA THR A 498 14.31 -5.05 -34.81
C THR A 498 13.61 -3.79 -34.31
N SER A 499 13.83 -2.66 -34.98
CA SER A 499 13.17 -1.39 -34.67
C SER A 499 11.64 -1.51 -34.80
N CYS A 500 11.18 -2.09 -35.90
CA CYS A 500 9.75 -2.32 -36.14
C CYS A 500 9.13 -3.28 -35.10
N ASN A 501 9.84 -4.35 -34.72
CA ASN A 501 9.36 -5.28 -33.69
C ASN A 501 9.20 -4.61 -32.32
N ILE A 502 10.15 -3.75 -31.93
CA ILE A 502 10.07 -2.99 -30.67
C ILE A 502 8.85 -2.05 -30.70
N ALA A 503 8.67 -1.29 -31.78
CA ALA A 503 7.51 -0.41 -31.93
C ALA A 503 6.17 -1.18 -31.94
N THR A 504 6.16 -2.36 -32.57
CA THR A 504 4.98 -3.24 -32.62
C THR A 504 4.62 -3.79 -31.24
N GLN A 505 5.60 -4.26 -30.46
CA GLN A 505 5.36 -4.72 -29.10
C GLN A 505 4.90 -3.58 -28.19
N ALA A 506 5.50 -2.41 -28.30
CA ALA A 506 5.09 -1.22 -27.55
C ALA A 506 3.62 -0.84 -27.85
N LEU A 507 3.21 -0.86 -29.13
CA LEU A 507 1.83 -0.60 -29.49
C LEU A 507 0.86 -1.67 -28.96
N SER A 508 1.25 -2.95 -28.98
CA SER A 508 0.47 -4.04 -28.41
C SER A 508 0.27 -3.91 -26.90
N ASP A 509 1.34 -3.58 -26.17
CA ASP A 509 1.29 -3.37 -24.72
C ASP A 509 0.47 -2.12 -24.37
N ALA A 510 0.60 -1.05 -25.15
CA ALA A 510 -0.21 0.15 -24.99
C ALA A 510 -1.70 -0.11 -25.26
N GLN A 511 -2.05 -0.91 -26.27
CA GLN A 511 -3.43 -1.32 -26.53
C GLN A 511 -3.97 -2.17 -25.37
N THR A 512 -3.15 -3.05 -24.80
CA THR A 512 -3.50 -3.83 -23.61
C THR A 512 -3.76 -2.93 -22.41
N ALA A 513 -2.89 -1.95 -22.17
CA ALA A 513 -3.07 -0.97 -21.10
C ALA A 513 -4.33 -0.11 -21.31
N TYR A 514 -4.60 0.35 -22.53
CA TYR A 514 -5.82 1.09 -22.87
C TYR A 514 -7.07 0.26 -22.56
N ASN A 515 -7.12 -1.00 -23.02
CA ASN A 515 -8.25 -1.89 -22.77
C ASN A 515 -8.48 -2.11 -21.28
N LYS A 516 -7.39 -2.32 -20.51
CA LYS A 516 -7.44 -2.45 -19.05
C LYS A 516 -8.04 -1.22 -18.39
N LEU A 517 -7.75 -0.02 -18.88
CA LEU A 517 -8.27 1.23 -18.34
C LEU A 517 -9.73 1.50 -18.71
N THR A 518 -10.34 0.76 -19.64
CA THR A 518 -11.75 0.99 -20.01
C THR A 518 -12.72 0.48 -18.94
N PRO A 519 -13.95 1.04 -18.85
CA PRO A 519 -15.00 0.55 -17.95
C PRO A 519 -15.33 -0.94 -18.09
N ALA A 520 -14.97 -1.57 -19.21
CA ALA A 520 -15.19 -3.00 -19.45
C ALA A 520 -14.23 -3.91 -18.66
N GLN A 521 -13.02 -3.44 -18.33
CA GLN A 521 -12.00 -4.22 -17.63
C GLN A 521 -11.58 -3.61 -16.28
N LEU A 522 -11.76 -2.31 -16.13
CA LEU A 522 -11.63 -1.58 -14.88
C LEU A 522 -12.95 -0.85 -14.66
N PRO A 523 -13.84 -1.39 -13.79
CA PRO A 523 -15.19 -0.86 -13.60
C PRO A 523 -15.20 0.66 -13.46
N GLY A 524 -16.22 1.25 -14.08
CA GLY A 524 -16.45 2.70 -14.12
C GLY A 524 -16.25 3.39 -12.79
N GLY A 525 -15.47 4.48 -12.81
CA GLY A 525 -15.17 5.28 -11.64
C GLY A 525 -16.29 6.21 -11.17
N LEU A 526 -15.95 7.07 -10.21
CA LEU A 526 -16.84 8.16 -9.76
C LEU A 526 -17.16 9.09 -10.94
N ASP A 527 -18.45 9.33 -11.17
CA ASP A 527 -18.90 10.42 -12.04
C ASP A 527 -18.98 11.71 -11.23
N LEU A 528 -18.26 12.73 -11.69
CA LEU A 528 -18.23 14.04 -11.05
C LEU A 528 -19.48 14.88 -11.37
N GLY A 529 -20.36 14.41 -12.26
CA GLY A 529 -21.53 15.14 -12.72
C GLY A 529 -21.19 16.35 -13.60
N THR A 530 -19.94 16.44 -14.04
CA THR A 530 -19.42 17.51 -14.89
C THR A 530 -18.32 16.98 -15.80
N ASP A 531 -18.18 17.57 -16.99
CA ASP A 531 -17.03 17.36 -17.86
C ASP A 531 -15.87 18.31 -17.53
N GLN A 532 -16.08 19.32 -16.68
CA GLN A 532 -15.07 20.30 -16.29
C GLN A 532 -14.27 19.86 -15.07
N LEU A 533 -12.98 19.61 -15.27
CA LEU A 533 -12.03 19.26 -14.21
C LEU A 533 -11.23 20.47 -13.70
N GLY A 534 -11.20 21.57 -14.46
CA GLY A 534 -10.51 22.80 -14.06
C GLY A 534 -11.09 23.38 -12.77
N GLY A 535 -10.21 23.70 -11.81
CA GLY A 535 -10.58 24.21 -10.49
C GLY A 535 -10.87 23.12 -9.45
N LEU A 536 -10.86 21.84 -9.82
CA LEU A 536 -11.06 20.74 -8.87
C LEU A 536 -9.73 20.33 -8.20
N THR A 537 -9.86 19.80 -6.99
CA THR A 537 -8.80 19.02 -6.32
C THR A 537 -9.31 17.59 -6.15
N LEU A 538 -8.66 16.63 -6.80
CA LEU A 538 -9.12 15.24 -6.86
C LEU A 538 -8.17 14.32 -6.08
N ALA A 539 -8.75 13.55 -5.16
CA ALA A 539 -8.08 12.45 -4.47
C ALA A 539 -7.78 11.28 -5.44
N PRO A 540 -7.00 10.28 -5.04
CA PRO A 540 -6.70 9.13 -5.90
C PRO A 540 -7.97 8.32 -6.18
N GLY A 541 -8.15 7.86 -7.42
CA GLY A 541 -9.36 7.13 -7.81
C GLY A 541 -9.55 6.95 -9.31
N ILE A 542 -10.60 6.21 -9.66
CA ILE A 542 -11.11 6.10 -11.04
C ILE A 542 -12.23 7.13 -11.20
N TYR A 543 -12.21 7.87 -12.30
CA TYR A 543 -13.19 8.91 -12.65
C TYR A 543 -13.75 8.65 -14.04
N GLN A 544 -15.06 8.43 -14.15
CA GLN A 544 -15.71 8.20 -15.44
C GLN A 544 -16.59 9.38 -15.84
N SER A 545 -16.37 9.94 -17.02
CA SER A 545 -17.25 10.98 -17.56
C SER A 545 -18.51 10.36 -18.14
N ALA A 546 -19.67 10.60 -17.52
CA ALA A 546 -20.97 10.23 -18.09
C ALA A 546 -21.30 11.04 -19.35
N LEU A 547 -20.77 12.27 -19.47
CA LEU A 547 -20.90 13.12 -20.65
C LEU A 547 -20.00 12.68 -21.80
N GLY A 548 -19.10 11.71 -21.56
CA GLY A 548 -18.22 11.12 -22.55
C GLY A 548 -16.94 11.90 -22.80
N SER A 549 -16.79 13.12 -22.29
CA SER A 549 -15.59 13.95 -22.47
C SER A 549 -15.14 14.56 -21.16
N TYR A 550 -13.86 14.93 -21.09
CA TYR A 550 -13.34 15.82 -20.04
C TYR A 550 -12.68 17.05 -20.65
N GLN A 551 -12.78 18.17 -19.93
CA GLN A 551 -12.11 19.41 -20.22
C GLN A 551 -11.42 19.96 -18.98
N ILE A 552 -10.26 20.59 -19.17
CA ILE A 552 -9.53 21.36 -18.15
C ILE A 552 -9.41 22.77 -18.70
N THR A 553 -10.40 23.61 -18.41
CA THR A 553 -10.47 25.00 -18.89
C THR A 553 -10.85 25.94 -17.75
N GLY A 554 -10.53 27.23 -17.90
CA GLY A 554 -10.77 28.27 -16.88
C GLY A 554 -9.83 28.23 -15.67
N SER A 555 -9.46 27.06 -15.15
CA SER A 555 -8.53 26.90 -14.02
C SER A 555 -7.75 25.59 -14.08
N ASN A 556 -6.65 25.50 -13.32
CA ASN A 556 -5.83 24.29 -13.21
C ASN A 556 -6.57 23.17 -12.47
N LEU A 557 -6.25 21.92 -12.79
CA LEU A 557 -6.65 20.75 -12.02
C LEU A 557 -5.56 20.39 -11.01
N VAL A 558 -5.94 20.05 -9.78
CA VAL A 558 -5.02 19.56 -8.74
C VAL A 558 -5.31 18.09 -8.44
N LEU A 559 -4.26 17.25 -8.41
CA LEU A 559 -4.32 15.85 -8.00
C LEU A 559 -3.57 15.70 -6.67
N ASP A 560 -4.29 15.28 -5.63
CA ASP A 560 -3.80 15.22 -4.26
C ASP A 560 -3.55 13.78 -3.82
N GLY A 561 -2.28 13.40 -3.66
CA GLY A 561 -1.90 12.05 -3.24
C GLY A 561 -2.19 11.72 -1.79
N GLN A 562 -2.61 12.69 -0.97
CA GLN A 562 -2.94 12.52 0.45
C GLN A 562 -1.83 11.82 1.27
N GLY A 563 -0.57 12.08 0.92
CA GLY A 563 0.61 11.48 1.53
C GLY A 563 1.01 10.12 0.94
N ASN A 564 0.25 9.58 -0.02
CA ASN A 564 0.51 8.29 -0.66
C ASN A 564 1.29 8.46 -1.97
N ALA A 565 2.58 8.13 -1.96
CA ALA A 565 3.41 8.14 -3.16
C ALA A 565 2.93 7.18 -4.27
N ASN A 566 2.19 6.13 -3.90
CA ASN A 566 1.64 5.12 -4.81
C ASN A 566 0.18 5.42 -5.21
N ALA A 567 -0.34 6.61 -4.89
CA ALA A 567 -1.66 7.05 -5.31
C ALA A 567 -1.81 6.99 -6.84
N VAL A 568 -2.95 6.47 -7.33
CA VAL A 568 -3.25 6.29 -8.74
C VAL A 568 -4.52 7.05 -9.14
N TRP A 569 -4.49 7.70 -10.29
CA TRP A 569 -5.65 8.33 -10.94
C TRP A 569 -5.90 7.70 -12.29
N VAL A 570 -7.15 7.34 -12.56
CA VAL A 570 -7.59 6.90 -13.88
C VAL A 570 -8.78 7.74 -14.33
N PHE A 571 -8.64 8.48 -15.42
CA PHE A 571 -9.72 9.22 -16.05
C PHE A 571 -10.22 8.47 -17.28
N GLN A 572 -11.48 8.04 -17.26
CA GLN A 572 -12.14 7.29 -18.32
C GLN A 572 -13.12 8.20 -19.05
N MET A 573 -12.98 8.30 -20.38
CA MET A 573 -13.90 9.09 -21.21
C MET A 573 -14.10 8.43 -22.58
N ALA A 574 -15.35 8.41 -23.06
CA ALA A 574 -15.73 7.76 -24.31
C ALA A 574 -15.31 8.54 -25.57
N SER A 575 -15.03 9.83 -25.43
CA SER A 575 -14.71 10.77 -26.49
C SER A 575 -13.45 11.55 -26.13
N THR A 576 -13.52 12.89 -26.02
CA THR A 576 -12.35 13.77 -26.09
C THR A 576 -11.82 14.19 -24.72
N LEU A 577 -10.51 14.43 -24.66
CA LEU A 577 -9.87 15.23 -23.62
C LEU A 577 -9.45 16.59 -24.18
N THR A 578 -9.86 17.69 -23.57
CA THR A 578 -9.41 19.05 -23.94
C THR A 578 -8.74 19.75 -22.78
N VAL A 579 -7.49 20.19 -22.94
CA VAL A 579 -6.76 20.96 -21.93
C VAL A 579 -6.43 22.34 -22.51
N GLY A 580 -6.75 23.39 -21.76
CA GLY A 580 -6.55 24.77 -22.22
C GLY A 580 -7.70 25.30 -23.07
N GLY A 581 -7.97 26.60 -22.93
CA GLY A 581 -8.95 27.33 -23.72
C GLY A 581 -8.28 28.30 -24.71
N PRO A 582 -9.08 29.01 -25.54
CA PRO A 582 -8.55 30.03 -26.44
C PRO A 582 -7.72 31.08 -25.69
N GLY A 583 -6.41 31.15 -25.99
CA GLY A 583 -5.48 32.09 -25.38
C GLY A 583 -5.13 31.83 -23.90
N LEU A 584 -5.63 30.75 -23.29
CA LEU A 584 -5.43 30.44 -21.87
C LEU A 584 -4.98 28.99 -21.69
N PRO A 585 -3.67 28.72 -21.59
CA PRO A 585 -3.19 27.38 -21.26
C PRO A 585 -3.58 26.98 -19.84
N MET A 586 -3.76 25.67 -19.63
CA MET A 586 -4.06 25.09 -18.33
C MET A 586 -3.01 24.07 -17.93
N SER A 587 -2.95 23.79 -16.62
CA SER A 587 -2.04 22.81 -16.05
C SER A 587 -2.72 21.80 -15.14
N VAL A 588 -2.13 20.62 -15.05
CA VAL A 588 -2.42 19.62 -14.02
C VAL A 588 -1.30 19.68 -12.98
N GLN A 589 -1.66 19.84 -11.71
CA GLN A 589 -0.73 19.99 -10.59
C GLN A 589 -0.80 18.76 -9.68
N LEU A 590 0.36 18.31 -9.20
CA LEU A 590 0.49 17.18 -8.28
C LEU A 590 0.89 17.68 -6.89
N ILE A 591 0.20 17.24 -5.84
CA ILE A 591 0.54 17.56 -4.45
C ILE A 591 0.54 16.30 -3.55
N ASN A 592 1.15 16.41 -2.37
CA ASN A 592 1.11 15.41 -1.29
C ASN A 592 1.44 13.98 -1.74
N GLY A 593 2.55 13.80 -2.47
CA GLY A 593 3.03 12.49 -2.91
C GLY A 593 2.49 12.01 -4.25
N ALA A 594 1.56 12.74 -4.89
CA ALA A 594 1.11 12.39 -6.24
C ALA A 594 2.28 12.35 -7.24
N GLN A 595 2.33 11.30 -8.07
CA GLN A 595 3.37 11.11 -9.09
C GLN A 595 2.78 10.97 -10.49
N ALA A 596 3.40 11.60 -11.48
CA ALA A 596 2.96 11.60 -12.87
C ALA A 596 2.81 10.19 -13.46
N LYS A 597 3.69 9.26 -13.06
CA LYS A 597 3.65 7.88 -13.56
C LYS A 597 2.38 7.12 -13.17
N ASN A 598 1.68 7.56 -12.13
CA ASN A 598 0.46 6.94 -11.62
C ASN A 598 -0.82 7.65 -12.10
N VAL A 599 -0.73 8.61 -13.03
CA VAL A 599 -1.90 9.30 -13.60
C VAL A 599 -2.15 8.75 -15.00
N PHE A 600 -3.37 8.28 -15.29
CA PHE A 600 -3.75 7.68 -16.57
C PHE A 600 -4.99 8.37 -17.14
N TRP A 601 -4.92 8.70 -18.43
CA TRP A 601 -6.02 9.29 -19.19
C TRP A 601 -6.39 8.31 -20.32
N GLN A 602 -7.51 7.61 -20.16
CA GLN A 602 -8.08 6.74 -21.18
C GLN A 602 -9.08 7.57 -22.00
N VAL A 603 -8.72 7.86 -23.26
CA VAL A 603 -9.44 8.78 -24.14
C VAL A 603 -10.01 8.00 -25.33
N GLY A 604 -11.34 7.90 -25.40
CA GLY A 604 -12.05 7.11 -26.41
C GLY A 604 -11.95 7.66 -27.84
N SER A 605 -11.61 8.94 -28.00
CA SER A 605 -11.27 9.55 -29.28
C SER A 605 -9.92 10.26 -29.23
N SER A 606 -9.86 11.58 -29.43
CA SER A 606 -8.63 12.36 -29.49
C SER A 606 -8.44 13.24 -28.25
N ALA A 607 -7.18 13.53 -27.94
CA ALA A 607 -6.80 14.49 -26.90
C ALA A 607 -6.17 15.74 -27.51
N THR A 608 -6.66 16.92 -27.12
CA THR A 608 -6.10 18.22 -27.51
C THR A 608 -5.53 18.91 -26.30
N ILE A 609 -4.21 19.14 -26.29
CA ILE A 609 -3.49 19.67 -25.13
C ILE A 609 -2.93 21.05 -25.46
N ASN A 610 -3.44 22.06 -24.75
CA ASN A 610 -3.03 23.46 -24.80
C ASN A 610 -2.83 23.96 -26.23
N ALA A 611 -3.91 23.96 -27.04
CA ALA A 611 -3.87 24.39 -28.44
C ALA A 611 -3.29 25.81 -28.64
N ALA A 612 -3.40 26.68 -27.64
CA ALA A 612 -2.85 28.04 -27.63
C ALA A 612 -1.37 28.13 -27.19
N GLY A 613 -0.70 27.01 -26.93
CA GLY A 613 0.66 26.95 -26.39
C GLY A 613 0.73 27.27 -24.90
N GLY A 614 1.81 26.84 -24.23
CA GLY A 614 2.00 27.00 -22.78
C GLY A 614 1.34 25.91 -21.93
N GLY A 615 1.54 25.99 -20.60
CA GLY A 615 0.92 25.08 -19.62
C GLY A 615 1.62 23.72 -19.48
N THR A 616 1.23 22.97 -18.44
CA THR A 616 1.82 21.68 -18.09
C THR A 616 0.77 20.59 -17.94
N MET A 617 0.81 19.59 -18.82
CA MET A 617 0.02 18.37 -18.71
C MET A 617 0.79 17.30 -17.92
N VAL A 618 0.07 16.46 -17.18
CA VAL A 618 0.65 15.40 -16.36
C VAL A 618 -0.06 14.08 -16.59
N GLY A 619 0.71 13.01 -16.73
CA GLY A 619 0.19 11.64 -16.79
C GLY A 619 0.36 10.94 -18.13
N ASN A 620 -0.06 9.68 -18.18
CA ASN A 620 -0.01 8.82 -19.35
C ASN A 620 -1.31 8.98 -20.14
N ILE A 621 -1.25 9.61 -21.31
CA ILE A 621 -2.39 9.82 -22.21
C ILE A 621 -2.45 8.67 -23.21
N LEU A 622 -3.49 7.84 -23.12
CA LEU A 622 -3.77 6.76 -24.05
C LEU A 622 -5.04 7.10 -24.83
N ALA A 623 -4.85 7.64 -26.03
CA ALA A 623 -5.93 8.08 -26.91
C ALA A 623 -6.14 7.12 -28.07
N TYR A 624 -7.39 6.76 -28.32
CA TYR A 624 -7.72 5.87 -29.43
C TYR A 624 -7.45 6.53 -30.79
N ALA A 625 -7.78 7.81 -30.93
CA ALA A 625 -7.70 8.61 -32.15
C ALA A 625 -6.65 9.74 -32.09
N GLY A 626 -5.56 9.54 -31.36
CA GLY A 626 -4.37 10.39 -31.43
C GLY A 626 -4.37 11.57 -30.44
N VAL A 627 -3.24 12.27 -30.39
CA VAL A 627 -3.00 13.38 -29.44
C VAL A 627 -2.38 14.57 -30.19
N ALA A 628 -2.92 15.76 -29.97
CA ALA A 628 -2.41 17.01 -30.52
C ALA A 628 -1.93 17.94 -29.40
N PHE A 629 -0.69 18.44 -29.51
CA PHE A 629 -0.11 19.42 -28.60
C PHE A 629 0.15 20.73 -29.33
N SER A 630 -0.44 21.82 -28.80
CA SER A 630 -0.33 23.16 -29.38
C SER A 630 -0.79 23.21 -30.85
N THR A 631 -0.76 24.41 -31.43
CA THR A 631 -1.03 24.61 -32.86
C THR A 631 0.11 25.40 -33.50
N ALA A 632 0.34 25.18 -34.80
CA ALA A 632 1.40 25.85 -35.54
C ALA A 632 1.31 27.37 -35.40
N GLY A 633 2.46 28.03 -35.17
CA GLY A 633 2.53 29.48 -34.93
C GLY A 633 2.58 29.89 -33.47
N ASN A 634 2.30 28.99 -32.51
CA ASN A 634 2.45 29.29 -31.08
C ASN A 634 3.89 29.09 -30.62
N ALA A 635 4.51 30.14 -30.08
CA ALA A 635 5.88 30.09 -29.54
C ALA A 635 5.97 29.54 -28.12
N ALA A 636 4.88 29.58 -27.35
CA ALA A 636 4.86 29.15 -25.95
C ALA A 636 4.95 27.62 -25.85
N LEU A 637 5.88 27.15 -25.02
CA LEU A 637 6.20 25.73 -24.86
C LEU A 637 5.10 25.00 -24.07
N VAL A 638 4.58 23.90 -24.62
CA VAL A 638 3.71 22.97 -23.88
C VAL A 638 4.57 21.89 -23.25
N THR A 639 4.39 21.63 -21.94
CA THR A 639 5.11 20.54 -21.25
C THR A 639 4.17 19.38 -20.95
N LEU A 640 4.61 18.15 -21.20
CA LEU A 640 3.99 16.92 -20.71
C LEU A 640 4.98 16.20 -19.78
N ASN A 641 4.62 16.06 -18.51
CA ASN A 641 5.30 15.13 -17.60
C ASN A 641 4.52 13.82 -17.61
N GLY A 642 4.93 12.88 -18.46
CA GLY A 642 4.13 11.72 -18.79
C GLY A 642 4.44 11.12 -20.15
N ARG A 643 3.41 10.56 -20.79
CA ARG A 643 3.52 9.85 -22.07
C ARG A 643 2.33 10.20 -22.96
N ALA A 644 2.55 10.30 -24.26
CA ALA A 644 1.50 10.50 -25.24
C ALA A 644 1.44 9.28 -26.18
N VAL A 645 0.30 8.61 -26.19
CA VAL A 645 0.05 7.42 -27.01
C VAL A 645 -1.20 7.64 -27.86
N GLY A 646 -1.05 7.49 -29.17
CA GLY A 646 -2.13 7.36 -30.13
C GLY A 646 -2.17 5.93 -30.61
N LEU A 647 -3.31 5.24 -30.50
CA LEU A 647 -3.41 3.83 -30.89
C LEU A 647 -3.60 3.70 -32.42
N ASN A 648 -4.61 4.39 -32.95
CA ASN A 648 -5.05 4.24 -34.34
C ASN A 648 -4.93 5.51 -35.19
N ALA A 649 -4.38 6.59 -34.64
CA ALA A 649 -4.19 7.85 -35.34
C ALA A 649 -2.91 8.55 -34.87
N SER A 650 -2.55 9.62 -35.59
CA SER A 650 -1.24 10.25 -35.45
C SER A 650 -1.14 11.13 -34.21
N LEU A 651 0.11 11.38 -33.82
CA LEU A 651 0.45 12.42 -32.86
C LEU A 651 0.93 13.67 -33.59
N THR A 652 0.46 14.84 -33.18
CA THR A 652 0.91 16.12 -33.73
C THR A 652 1.44 17.02 -32.62
N MET A 653 2.62 17.59 -32.80
CA MET A 653 3.31 18.36 -31.77
C MET A 653 3.84 19.67 -32.34
N THR A 654 3.65 20.77 -31.61
CA THR A 654 4.28 22.06 -31.88
C THR A 654 4.91 22.60 -30.60
N ASN A 655 6.22 22.83 -30.58
CA ASN A 655 6.96 23.41 -29.45
C ASN A 655 6.58 22.71 -28.13
N THR A 656 6.75 21.39 -28.10
CA THR A 656 6.30 20.54 -27.00
C THR A 656 7.48 19.80 -26.38
N VAL A 657 7.57 19.81 -25.06
CA VAL A 657 8.52 18.97 -24.31
C VAL A 657 7.79 17.83 -23.63
N ILE A 658 8.20 16.60 -23.92
CA ILE A 658 7.73 15.41 -23.19
C ILE A 658 8.84 14.90 -22.28
N ASN A 659 8.55 14.78 -20.99
CA ASN A 659 9.40 14.20 -19.97
C ASN A 659 8.83 12.85 -19.53
N VAL A 660 9.47 11.75 -19.94
CA VAL A 660 9.05 10.40 -19.53
C VAL A 660 9.39 10.17 -18.06
N PRO A 661 8.40 9.84 -17.20
CA PRO A 661 8.66 9.48 -15.82
C PRO A 661 9.49 8.20 -15.73
N ALA A 662 10.38 8.12 -14.74
CA ALA A 662 11.08 6.88 -14.41
C ALA A 662 10.07 5.73 -14.21
N PRO A 663 10.37 4.51 -14.69
CA PRO A 663 9.50 3.34 -14.54
C PRO A 663 8.99 3.12 -13.11
#